data_AF-A0A5C5VZ24-F1
#
_entry.id   AF-A0A5C5VZ24-F1
#
_cell.length_a   1.000
_cell.length_b   1.000
_cell.length_c   1.000
_cell.angle_alpha   90.00
_cell.angle_beta   90.00
_cell.angle_gamma   90.00
#
_symmetry.space_group_name_H-M   'P 1'
#
loop_
_entity.id
_entity.type
_entity.pdbx_description
1 polymer ?
#
loop_
_entity_poly.entity_id
_entity_poly.type
_entity_poly.pdbx_seq_one_letter_code
_entity_poly.pdbx_strand_id
1 'polypeptide(L)'
;MHRALDGCGLLAAIDLAAWAYNALMFLYVLIGFSFIIFIHELGHFLAAKWVDIRVDRFAVGFFTRVVGWRKGEGLTFGERPHHTPEQLAQKGWGETDYCLKILPFGGYVKMLGQEDVDVNEQTGDVKFTTDPRSFVNKSVGRRMLVVSAGVIFNMLLAAVLFMCVFLVGKQMPAPVLGELQPGGPAEKAGLLPGDRVIEINGRHADSYMDLRNAEILTSGPITLRVARHGKELDTPLVVTPQKLRNENIPSIGISPPMTTRFEAEPTPVGDLPAPRKGDEVTHVDGAPVASAIDILRVVQESGGRVMKFTVQRPRNPSDPNSPRETIETYQQGRLYARPSIDDGDEKDARETPSILGLVQRRWISQVEKGSPAEKGGILRGDVIVEWGSVANPTYAEILASIAAGAGKPTPVTVERSGKLIKLEVTPKRAFSLFSSPPPRVGVSLTLGETERPIVAAVAPGTPAAALNLPRGAELLALDDKPAKNWNDVADILRASAGRTIAVRYRAGPDEAGGRLAVPSSLVNEIPLSPAASVTAVDGETSIRNESGETLRLPGSAALRALLSERIGRTVKIRYAVLGQPGEKEAAFAVTKDNIDPWQLSVVVVYPPEQFGIRMERVHAGGNPIRATWMGVKTTHYIMVNVYQTLNQVAKRNIGAESVSGPIGIFNVAIDRAKAGLGELLFFLAFLSVNLAVLNFLPLPVVDGGLMVFLLIEKFKGSPVSVKTQVATTLVGLALIAICFIYVTFQDITKLVNG
;
A
#
# COMPACT_ATOMS: atom_id res chain seq x y z
N MET A 1 19.89 44.78 -22.41
CA MET A 1 20.16 44.68 -20.96
C MET A 1 18.89 44.66 -20.11
N HIS A 2 17.84 45.45 -20.41
CA HIS A 2 16.59 45.45 -19.61
C HIS A 2 15.81 44.11 -19.61
N ARG A 3 15.71 43.38 -20.73
CA ARG A 3 14.99 42.08 -20.79
C ARG A 3 15.66 40.92 -20.02
N ALA A 4 16.93 41.04 -19.65
CA ALA A 4 17.64 40.00 -18.89
C ALA A 4 17.43 40.14 -17.37
N LEU A 5 17.08 41.34 -16.90
CA LEU A 5 16.82 41.61 -15.48
C LEU A 5 15.40 41.20 -15.07
N ASP A 6 14.41 41.32 -15.97
CA ASP A 6 13.03 40.90 -15.71
C ASP A 6 12.90 39.37 -15.56
N GLY A 7 13.69 38.59 -16.31
CA GLY A 7 13.73 37.13 -16.18
C GLY A 7 14.40 36.65 -14.88
N CYS A 8 15.41 37.38 -14.40
CA CYS A 8 16.13 37.05 -13.17
C CYS A 8 15.29 37.36 -11.91
N GLY A 9 14.53 38.48 -11.94
CA GLY A 9 13.58 38.83 -10.87
C GLY A 9 12.40 37.87 -10.77
N LEU A 10 11.88 37.38 -11.89
CA LEU A 10 10.81 36.39 -11.91
C LEU A 10 11.27 35.03 -11.38
N LEU A 11 12.48 34.56 -11.78
CA LEU A 11 13.06 33.32 -11.26
C LEU A 11 13.38 33.40 -9.76
N ALA A 12 13.94 34.51 -9.28
CA ALA A 12 14.19 34.73 -7.85
C ALA A 12 12.90 34.86 -7.03
N ALA A 13 11.85 35.49 -7.58
CA ALA A 13 10.54 35.58 -6.94
C ALA A 13 9.81 34.23 -6.88
N ILE A 14 9.93 33.39 -7.92
CA ILE A 14 9.43 32.01 -7.95
C ILE A 14 10.12 31.17 -6.87
N ASP A 15 11.44 31.33 -6.70
CA ASP A 15 12.22 30.60 -5.70
C ASP A 15 11.88 31.06 -4.26
N LEU A 16 11.72 32.37 -4.02
CA LEU A 16 11.31 32.90 -2.72
C LEU A 16 9.87 32.46 -2.34
N ALA A 17 8.94 32.46 -3.30
CA ALA A 17 7.58 32.01 -3.06
C ALA A 17 7.52 30.50 -2.76
N ALA A 18 8.31 29.70 -3.48
CA ALA A 18 8.44 28.26 -3.22
C ALA A 18 9.06 28.00 -1.84
N TRP A 19 10.10 28.76 -1.46
CA TRP A 19 10.73 28.68 -0.15
C TRP A 19 9.74 29.06 0.97
N ALA A 20 9.04 30.18 0.82
CA ALA A 20 8.04 30.64 1.79
C ALA A 20 6.89 29.64 1.93
N TYR A 21 6.42 29.05 0.83
CA TYR A 21 5.41 28.00 0.86
C TYR A 21 5.90 26.75 1.60
N ASN A 22 7.12 26.28 1.31
CA ASN A 22 7.70 25.13 2.01
C ASN A 22 7.92 25.42 3.51
N ALA A 23 8.37 26.63 3.86
CA ALA A 23 8.52 27.07 5.24
C ALA A 23 7.16 27.14 5.97
N LEU A 24 6.10 27.57 5.28
CA LEU A 24 4.74 27.54 5.83
C LEU A 24 4.24 26.10 6.06
N MET A 25 4.46 25.20 5.11
CA MET A 25 4.11 23.78 5.28
C MET A 25 4.87 23.15 6.45
N PHE A 26 6.16 23.48 6.58
CA PHE A 26 6.98 23.08 7.72
C PHE A 26 6.37 23.55 9.04
N LEU A 27 5.95 24.82 9.11
CA LEU A 27 5.34 25.39 10.30
C LEU A 27 4.00 24.72 10.65
N TYR A 28 3.17 24.40 9.67
CA TYR A 28 1.91 23.68 9.90
C TYR A 28 2.13 22.28 10.46
N VAL A 29 3.11 21.54 9.93
CA VAL A 29 3.48 20.23 10.47
C VAL A 29 3.97 20.35 11.90
N LEU A 30 4.86 21.33 12.16
CA LEU A 30 5.39 21.58 13.49
C LEU A 30 4.27 21.84 14.50
N ILE A 31 3.37 22.77 14.17
CA ILE A 31 2.20 23.11 15.01
C ILE A 31 1.33 21.86 15.22
N GLY A 32 1.09 21.07 14.18
CA GLY A 32 0.31 19.84 14.27
C GLY A 32 0.90 18.82 15.25
N PHE A 33 2.22 18.59 15.18
CA PHE A 33 2.90 17.67 16.11
C PHE A 33 2.93 18.20 17.54
N SER A 34 3.23 19.48 17.72
CA SER A 34 3.15 20.14 19.03
C SER A 34 1.75 20.04 19.62
N PHE A 35 0.71 20.16 18.80
CA PHE A 35 -0.69 20.06 19.23
C PHE A 35 -1.05 18.66 19.70
N ILE A 36 -0.66 17.60 18.98
CA ILE A 36 -0.90 16.21 19.42
C ILE A 36 -0.27 15.96 20.78
N ILE A 37 1.00 16.36 20.96
CA ILE A 37 1.72 16.13 22.22
C ILE A 37 1.12 16.99 23.35
N PHE A 38 0.77 18.25 23.08
CA PHE A 38 0.09 19.09 24.05
C PHE A 38 -1.20 18.46 24.58
N ILE A 39 -2.01 17.85 23.71
CA ILE A 39 -3.25 17.17 24.12
C ILE A 39 -2.97 15.93 24.97
N HIS A 40 -1.91 15.18 24.65
CA HIS A 40 -1.45 14.07 25.48
C HIS A 40 -1.11 14.54 26.90
N GLU A 41 -0.25 15.55 27.03
CA GLU A 41 0.15 16.14 28.32
C GLU A 41 -1.05 16.75 29.06
N LEU A 42 -1.97 17.39 28.33
CA LEU A 42 -3.19 17.95 28.88
C LEU A 42 -4.04 16.87 29.56
N GLY A 43 -4.07 15.65 29.03
CA GLY A 43 -4.74 14.51 29.65
C GLY A 43 -4.20 14.22 31.05
N HIS A 44 -2.89 14.04 31.17
CA HIS A 44 -2.22 13.83 32.46
C HIS A 44 -2.47 14.99 33.42
N PHE A 45 -2.35 16.22 32.93
CA PHE A 45 -2.55 17.44 33.72
C PHE A 45 -3.96 17.52 34.32
N LEU A 46 -4.98 17.38 33.48
CA LEU A 46 -6.38 17.48 33.91
C LEU A 46 -6.74 16.36 34.87
N ALA A 47 -6.28 15.14 34.60
CA ALA A 47 -6.47 14.01 35.50
C ALA A 47 -5.80 14.24 36.86
N ALA A 48 -4.54 14.72 36.87
CA ALA A 48 -3.80 15.00 38.10
C ALA A 48 -4.52 16.05 38.95
N LYS A 49 -4.97 17.16 38.33
CA LYS A 49 -5.75 18.18 39.03
C LYS A 49 -7.08 17.63 39.56
N TRP A 50 -7.74 16.75 38.80
CA TRP A 50 -9.02 16.17 39.21
C TRP A 50 -8.90 15.25 40.44
N VAL A 51 -7.79 14.52 40.58
CA VAL A 51 -7.53 13.67 41.76
C VAL A 51 -6.72 14.38 42.85
N ASP A 52 -6.63 15.71 42.78
CA ASP A 52 -5.95 16.58 43.75
C ASP A 52 -4.44 16.26 43.89
N ILE A 53 -3.77 16.09 42.77
CA ILE A 53 -2.29 16.02 42.69
C ILE A 53 -1.74 17.40 42.36
N ARG A 54 -0.71 17.80 43.08
CA ARG A 54 -0.03 19.08 42.84
C ARG A 54 0.78 18.98 41.54
N VAL A 55 0.57 19.97 40.68
CA VAL A 55 1.30 20.12 39.42
C VAL A 55 2.08 21.41 39.47
N ASP A 56 3.40 21.30 39.44
CA ASP A 56 4.32 22.43 39.57
C ASP A 56 4.55 23.10 38.21
N ARG A 57 4.48 22.33 37.12
CA ARG A 57 4.72 22.84 35.76
C ARG A 57 3.88 22.09 34.71
N PHE A 58 3.33 22.85 33.77
CA PHE A 58 2.75 22.36 32.54
C PHE A 58 3.48 23.05 31.38
N ALA A 59 4.34 22.32 30.67
CA ALA A 59 5.21 22.89 29.65
C ALA A 59 4.90 22.31 28.27
N VAL A 60 4.94 23.17 27.26
CA VAL A 60 5.05 22.77 25.85
C VAL A 60 6.48 23.00 25.40
N GLY A 61 7.12 21.97 24.87
CA GLY A 61 8.48 21.99 24.36
C GLY A 61 9.56 21.50 25.32
N PHE A 62 10.83 21.59 24.87
CA PHE A 62 12.04 21.17 25.60
C PHE A 62 13.03 22.32 25.85
N PHE A 63 14.02 22.06 26.73
CA PHE A 63 15.09 22.96 27.15
C PHE A 63 14.63 24.12 28.04
N THR A 64 15.00 25.35 27.67
CA THR A 64 14.82 26.55 28.49
C THR A 64 13.45 27.16 28.29
N ARG A 65 12.90 27.67 29.38
CA ARG A 65 11.63 28.40 29.41
C ARG A 65 11.82 29.74 28.71
N VAL A 66 11.05 30.00 27.65
CA VAL A 66 11.05 31.28 26.95
C VAL A 66 10.05 32.21 27.59
N VAL A 67 8.82 31.73 27.74
CA VAL A 67 7.70 32.47 28.29
C VAL A 67 6.83 31.55 29.11
N GLY A 68 6.17 32.07 30.13
CA GLY A 68 5.12 31.35 30.80
C GLY A 68 4.29 32.22 31.71
N TRP A 69 3.18 31.66 32.13
CA TRP A 69 2.16 32.31 32.91
C TRP A 69 1.91 31.52 34.19
N ARG A 70 1.70 32.24 35.29
CA ARG A 70 1.21 31.66 36.54
C ARG A 70 0.14 32.57 37.11
N LYS A 71 -0.94 31.97 37.62
CA LYS A 71 -2.03 32.69 38.28
C LYS A 71 -1.46 33.59 39.40
N GLY A 72 -1.82 34.86 39.45
CA GLY A 72 -1.34 35.82 40.45
C GLY A 72 0.02 36.47 40.13
N GLU A 73 0.95 35.76 39.48
CA GLU A 73 2.25 36.30 39.05
C GLU A 73 2.17 36.99 37.67
N GLY A 74 1.31 36.47 36.78
CA GLY A 74 1.19 36.96 35.40
C GLY A 74 2.19 36.31 34.44
N LEU A 75 2.47 37.01 33.33
CA LEU A 75 3.36 36.55 32.27
C LEU A 75 4.81 36.91 32.63
N THR A 76 5.72 35.93 32.58
CA THR A 76 7.15 36.16 32.81
C THR A 76 7.99 35.50 31.73
N PHE A 77 9.14 36.10 31.41
CA PHE A 77 10.08 35.60 30.41
C PHE A 77 11.32 35.00 31.06
N GLY A 78 11.98 34.07 30.36
CA GLY A 78 13.19 33.41 30.84
C GLY A 78 12.95 32.37 31.95
N GLU A 79 14.03 32.00 32.63
CA GLU A 79 13.97 31.06 33.73
C GLU A 79 13.21 31.62 34.93
N ARG A 80 12.49 30.75 35.63
CA ARG A 80 11.67 31.10 36.79
C ARG A 80 12.28 30.50 38.06
N PRO A 81 12.49 31.29 39.12
CA PRO A 81 12.96 30.78 40.40
C PRO A 81 12.05 29.68 40.94
N HIS A 82 12.63 28.67 41.58
CA HIS A 82 11.87 27.70 42.36
C HIS A 82 11.30 28.38 43.61
N HIS A 83 9.99 28.30 43.77
CA HIS A 83 9.29 28.77 44.96
C HIS A 83 8.70 27.59 45.72
N THR A 84 8.84 27.59 47.03
CA THR A 84 8.16 26.60 47.88
C THR A 84 6.65 26.87 47.89
N PRO A 85 5.81 25.88 48.22
CA PRO A 85 4.37 26.07 48.32
C PRO A 85 3.98 27.21 49.27
N GLU A 86 4.70 27.36 50.38
CA GLU A 86 4.48 28.42 51.37
C GLU A 86 4.80 29.80 50.77
N GLN A 87 5.90 29.91 50.00
CA GLN A 87 6.26 31.15 49.31
C GLN A 87 5.25 31.54 48.24
N LEU A 88 4.70 30.55 47.51
CA LEU A 88 3.66 30.78 46.50
C LEU A 88 2.37 31.26 47.18
N ALA A 89 1.97 30.62 48.27
CA ALA A 89 0.80 31.00 49.05
C ALA A 89 0.93 32.41 49.65
N GLN A 90 2.08 32.75 50.24
CA GLN A 90 2.37 34.09 50.78
C GLN A 90 2.26 35.19 49.72
N LYS A 91 2.65 34.89 48.47
CA LYS A 91 2.58 35.82 47.35
C LYS A 91 1.20 35.83 46.65
N GLY A 92 0.27 34.98 47.05
CA GLY A 92 -1.03 34.82 46.38
C GLY A 92 -0.92 34.23 44.96
N TRP A 93 0.17 33.52 44.67
CA TRP A 93 0.42 32.94 43.35
C TRP A 93 -0.06 31.49 43.28
N GLY A 94 -0.57 31.08 42.12
CA GLY A 94 -0.96 29.71 41.85
C GLY A 94 0.26 28.78 41.73
N GLU A 95 0.07 27.49 42.00
CA GLU A 95 1.19 26.54 42.06
C GLU A 95 1.79 26.22 40.68
N THR A 96 0.95 26.17 39.65
CA THR A 96 1.35 25.71 38.31
C THR A 96 1.95 26.82 37.45
N ASP A 97 3.15 26.57 36.92
CA ASP A 97 3.74 27.34 35.83
C ASP A 97 3.33 26.77 34.46
N TYR A 98 2.55 27.51 33.70
CA TYR A 98 2.19 27.18 32.32
C TYR A 98 3.19 27.83 31.38
N CYS A 99 4.05 27.05 30.71
CA CYS A 99 5.15 27.65 29.95
C CYS A 99 5.39 27.04 28.57
N LEU A 100 5.94 27.87 27.69
CA LEU A 100 6.46 27.49 26.38
C LEU A 100 7.98 27.53 26.45
N LYS A 101 8.60 26.46 25.98
CA LYS A 101 10.05 26.33 25.89
C LYS A 101 10.54 26.53 24.46
N ILE A 102 11.85 26.74 24.31
CA ILE A 102 12.46 27.19 23.05
C ILE A 102 12.22 26.25 21.87
N LEU A 103 12.20 24.94 22.12
CA LEU A 103 11.87 23.95 21.10
C LEU A 103 10.45 23.46 21.32
N PRO A 104 9.48 23.75 20.44
CA PRO A 104 8.08 23.37 20.63
C PRO A 104 7.79 21.89 20.33
N PHE A 105 8.82 21.06 20.17
CA PHE A 105 8.67 19.61 20.07
C PHE A 105 8.53 19.07 21.48
N GLY A 106 7.48 18.30 21.77
CA GLY A 106 7.30 17.73 23.11
C GLY A 106 6.43 18.56 24.04
N GLY A 107 6.20 18.00 25.21
CA GLY A 107 5.54 18.64 26.34
C GLY A 107 5.87 17.83 27.59
N TYR A 108 5.61 18.41 28.75
CA TYR A 108 5.90 17.74 30.01
C TYR A 108 5.06 18.32 31.15
N VAL A 109 4.46 17.44 31.95
CA VAL A 109 3.74 17.78 33.18
C VAL A 109 4.56 17.37 34.41
N LYS A 110 5.06 18.37 35.15
CA LYS A 110 5.76 18.11 36.43
C LYS A 110 4.76 17.91 37.55
N MET A 111 4.59 16.66 37.99
CA MET A 111 3.75 16.30 39.12
C MET A 111 4.58 16.05 40.38
N LEU A 112 4.07 16.54 41.52
CA LEU A 112 4.71 16.32 42.81
C LEU A 112 4.83 14.83 43.10
N GLY A 113 6.05 14.38 43.38
CA GLY A 113 6.35 13.00 43.81
C GLY A 113 6.31 11.94 42.71
N GLN A 114 6.18 12.32 41.43
CA GLN A 114 6.38 11.38 40.31
C GLN A 114 7.87 11.25 39.95
N GLU A 115 8.60 12.38 39.92
CA GLU A 115 10.02 12.43 39.53
C GLU A 115 10.92 13.03 40.63
N ASP A 116 10.32 13.70 41.62
CA ASP A 116 11.01 14.33 42.74
C ASP A 116 11.17 13.34 43.90
N VAL A 117 11.97 12.29 43.68
CA VAL A 117 12.32 11.31 44.70
C VAL A 117 13.70 11.66 45.24
N ASP A 118 13.76 12.24 46.44
CA ASP A 118 15.04 12.52 47.11
C ASP A 118 15.67 11.20 47.57
N VAL A 119 16.73 10.77 46.87
CA VAL A 119 17.52 9.59 47.23
C VAL A 119 18.76 10.07 47.99
N ASN A 120 18.91 9.63 49.24
CA ASN A 120 20.15 9.84 49.97
C ASN A 120 21.26 8.98 49.31
N GLU A 121 22.21 9.62 48.62
CA GLU A 121 23.27 8.95 47.87
C GLU A 121 24.20 8.08 48.74
N GLN A 122 24.26 8.34 50.05
CA GLN A 122 25.15 7.65 50.98
C GLN A 122 24.49 6.45 51.68
N THR A 123 23.19 6.52 51.97
CA THR A 123 22.44 5.45 52.66
C THR A 123 21.52 4.65 51.74
N GLY A 124 21.20 5.20 50.56
CA GLY A 124 20.21 4.66 49.64
C GLY A 124 18.76 4.85 50.10
N ASP A 125 18.53 5.61 51.16
CA ASP A 125 17.18 5.87 51.69
C ASP A 125 16.42 6.81 50.76
N VAL A 126 15.18 6.42 50.48
CA VAL A 126 14.28 7.18 49.62
C VAL A 126 13.34 8.00 50.51
N LYS A 127 13.44 9.33 50.47
CA LYS A 127 12.54 10.21 51.21
C LYS A 127 11.38 10.62 50.32
N PHE A 128 10.22 10.03 50.57
CA PHE A 128 8.98 10.46 49.93
C PHE A 128 8.45 11.72 50.60
N THR A 129 7.96 12.67 49.81
CA THR A 129 7.25 13.84 50.36
C THR A 129 6.02 13.38 51.16
N THR A 130 5.76 14.04 52.28
CA THR A 130 4.58 13.78 53.13
C THR A 130 3.33 14.51 52.64
N ASP A 131 3.43 15.33 51.59
CA ASP A 131 2.29 16.07 51.04
C ASP A 131 1.22 15.08 50.51
N PRO A 132 -0.03 15.11 51.02
CA PRO A 132 -1.10 14.22 50.55
C PRO A 132 -1.50 14.44 49.08
N ARG A 133 -1.04 15.55 48.47
CA ARG A 133 -1.21 15.88 47.05
C ARG A 133 -0.06 15.34 46.18
N SER A 134 0.84 14.56 46.76
CA SER A 134 1.88 13.84 46.02
C SER A 134 1.31 12.64 45.27
N PHE A 135 1.82 12.40 44.06
CA PHE A 135 1.43 11.28 43.20
C PHE A 135 1.55 9.95 43.94
N VAL A 136 2.69 9.66 44.58
CA VAL A 136 2.94 8.41 45.33
C VAL A 136 2.00 8.21 46.51
N ASN A 137 1.49 9.29 47.10
CA ASN A 137 0.59 9.23 48.26
C ASN A 137 -0.88 9.00 47.87
N LYS A 138 -1.21 9.07 46.57
CA LYS A 138 -2.56 8.72 46.10
C LYS A 138 -2.71 7.20 45.94
N SER A 139 -3.95 6.73 46.14
CA SER A 139 -4.33 5.33 45.89
C SER A 139 -3.94 4.89 44.47
N VAL A 140 -3.57 3.62 44.30
CA VAL A 140 -3.15 3.05 43.01
C VAL A 140 -4.16 3.35 41.89
N GLY A 141 -5.45 3.22 42.14
CA GLY A 141 -6.48 3.51 41.13
C GLY A 141 -6.48 4.97 40.63
N ARG A 142 -6.24 5.95 41.52
CA ARG A 142 -6.11 7.37 41.14
C ARG A 142 -4.85 7.61 40.31
N ARG A 143 -3.73 6.99 40.67
CA ARG A 143 -2.50 7.03 39.87
C ARG A 143 -2.70 6.41 38.49
N MET A 144 -3.34 5.24 38.42
CA MET A 144 -3.65 4.57 37.15
C MET A 144 -4.50 5.46 36.23
N LEU A 145 -5.50 6.16 36.79
CA LEU A 145 -6.32 7.11 36.03
C LEU A 145 -5.44 8.21 35.40
N VAL A 146 -4.55 8.82 36.18
CA VAL A 146 -3.63 9.87 35.71
C VAL A 146 -2.71 9.37 34.61
N VAL A 147 -2.13 8.18 34.77
CA VAL A 147 -1.24 7.56 33.79
C VAL A 147 -1.97 7.19 32.50
N SER A 148 -3.21 6.70 32.59
CA SER A 148 -4.00 6.39 31.38
C SER A 148 -4.52 7.63 30.64
N ALA A 149 -4.55 8.80 31.29
CA ALA A 149 -5.22 9.98 30.77
C ALA A 149 -4.60 10.51 29.48
N GLY A 150 -3.26 10.49 29.36
CA GLY A 150 -2.59 10.93 28.12
C GLY A 150 -2.95 10.05 26.92
N VAL A 151 -2.97 8.72 27.09
CA VAL A 151 -3.39 7.76 26.06
C VAL A 151 -4.85 7.99 25.66
N ILE A 152 -5.75 8.14 26.65
CA ILE A 152 -7.18 8.39 26.43
C ILE A 152 -7.37 9.71 25.66
N PHE A 153 -6.68 10.78 26.03
CA PHE A 153 -6.81 12.08 25.37
C PHE A 153 -6.34 12.06 23.91
N ASN A 154 -5.29 11.30 23.59
CA ASN A 154 -4.90 11.08 22.20
C ASN A 154 -5.97 10.31 21.41
N MET A 155 -6.57 9.28 22.00
CA MET A 155 -7.67 8.55 21.35
C MET A 155 -8.90 9.44 21.12
N LEU A 156 -9.22 10.31 22.08
CA LEU A 156 -10.28 11.30 21.96
C LEU A 156 -9.95 12.33 20.88
N LEU A 157 -8.71 12.84 20.86
CA LEU A 157 -8.25 13.78 19.83
C LEU A 157 -8.39 13.17 18.44
N ALA A 158 -7.92 11.94 18.25
CA ALA A 158 -8.06 11.24 16.98
C ALA A 158 -9.54 11.13 16.54
N ALA A 159 -10.43 10.75 17.46
CA ALA A 159 -11.87 10.65 17.17
C ALA A 159 -12.46 12.02 16.78
N VAL A 160 -12.06 13.10 17.46
CA VAL A 160 -12.49 14.47 17.13
C VAL A 160 -11.91 14.94 15.79
N LEU A 161 -10.64 14.68 15.51
CA LEU A 161 -10.01 15.05 14.25
C LEU A 161 -10.64 14.31 13.07
N PHE A 162 -10.89 13.00 13.19
CA PHE A 162 -11.63 12.25 12.18
C PHE A 162 -13.08 12.73 12.03
N MET A 163 -13.76 13.05 13.14
CA MET A 163 -15.08 13.68 13.10
C MET A 163 -15.06 14.97 12.27
N CYS A 164 -14.10 15.87 12.50
CA CYS A 164 -13.94 17.09 11.71
C CYS A 164 -13.68 16.80 10.23
N VAL A 165 -12.85 15.79 9.92
CA VAL A 165 -12.60 15.36 8.54
C VAL A 165 -13.89 14.88 7.87
N PHE A 166 -14.74 14.10 8.56
CA PHE A 166 -16.01 13.62 8.00
C PHE A 166 -17.13 14.66 8.00
N LEU A 167 -17.06 15.71 8.82
CA LEU A 167 -17.94 16.88 8.69
C LEU A 167 -17.68 17.63 7.38
N VAL A 168 -16.40 17.83 7.02
CA VAL A 168 -16.01 18.44 5.75
C VAL A 168 -16.20 17.47 4.58
N GLY A 169 -15.97 16.19 4.82
CA GLY A 169 -16.07 15.11 3.84
C GLY A 169 -14.71 14.74 3.24
N LYS A 170 -14.46 13.42 3.13
CA LYS A 170 -13.22 12.85 2.61
C LYS A 170 -13.53 11.97 1.39
N GLN A 171 -12.69 12.05 0.36
CA GLN A 171 -12.76 11.12 -0.76
C GLN A 171 -12.31 9.74 -0.30
N MET A 172 -13.17 8.74 -0.42
CA MET A 172 -12.87 7.35 -0.06
C MET A 172 -13.41 6.41 -1.15
N PRO A 173 -12.84 5.19 -1.31
CA PRO A 173 -13.38 4.23 -2.25
C PRO A 173 -14.84 3.88 -1.91
N ALA A 174 -15.70 3.89 -2.93
CA ALA A 174 -17.13 3.65 -2.80
C ALA A 174 -17.41 2.24 -2.24
N PRO A 175 -18.50 2.03 -1.48
CA PRO A 175 -18.92 0.71 -1.00
C PRO A 175 -19.55 -0.12 -2.13
N VAL A 176 -18.83 -0.31 -3.23
CA VAL A 176 -19.25 -1.08 -4.40
C VAL A 176 -18.23 -2.17 -4.65
N LEU A 177 -18.66 -3.37 -5.01
CA LEU A 177 -17.75 -4.48 -5.28
C LEU A 177 -17.12 -4.34 -6.67
N GLY A 178 -15.80 -4.48 -6.74
CA GLY A 178 -15.05 -4.64 -7.97
C GLY A 178 -15.04 -6.10 -8.44
N GLU A 179 -13.89 -6.54 -8.97
CA GLU A 179 -13.67 -7.94 -9.36
C GLU A 179 -13.73 -8.84 -8.12
N LEU A 180 -14.34 -10.01 -8.29
CA LEU A 180 -14.41 -11.07 -7.28
C LEU A 180 -13.40 -12.15 -7.63
N GLN A 181 -12.75 -12.73 -6.62
CA GLN A 181 -11.89 -13.89 -6.81
C GLN A 181 -12.73 -15.09 -7.28
N PRO A 182 -12.38 -15.71 -8.42
CA PRO A 182 -13.08 -16.91 -8.91
C PRO A 182 -13.06 -18.04 -7.87
N GLY A 183 -14.21 -18.66 -7.63
CA GLY A 183 -14.42 -19.69 -6.61
C GLY A 183 -14.27 -19.19 -5.16
N GLY A 184 -14.11 -17.88 -4.96
CA GLY A 184 -13.91 -17.25 -3.67
C GLY A 184 -15.19 -17.18 -2.81
N PRO A 185 -15.08 -16.79 -1.53
CA PRO A 185 -16.23 -16.74 -0.63
C PRO A 185 -17.35 -15.80 -1.10
N ALA A 186 -17.01 -14.61 -1.60
CA ALA A 186 -17.99 -13.64 -2.08
C ALA A 186 -18.80 -14.16 -3.27
N GLU A 187 -18.13 -14.73 -4.28
CA GLU A 187 -18.80 -15.29 -5.45
C GLU A 187 -19.71 -16.47 -5.07
N LYS A 188 -19.24 -17.38 -4.20
CA LYS A 188 -20.03 -18.50 -3.68
C LYS A 188 -21.28 -18.07 -2.92
N ALA A 189 -21.25 -16.89 -2.30
CA ALA A 189 -22.39 -16.30 -1.62
C ALA A 189 -23.36 -15.58 -2.57
N GLY A 190 -23.08 -15.55 -3.88
CA GLY A 190 -23.95 -14.94 -4.89
C GLY A 190 -23.77 -13.43 -5.07
N LEU A 191 -22.68 -12.85 -4.54
CA LEU A 191 -22.30 -11.47 -4.84
C LEU A 191 -21.84 -11.35 -6.28
N LEU A 192 -22.06 -10.18 -6.88
CA LEU A 192 -21.63 -9.86 -8.23
C LEU A 192 -20.81 -8.56 -8.25
N PRO A 193 -19.85 -8.43 -9.18
CA PRO A 193 -19.24 -7.14 -9.46
C PRO A 193 -20.29 -6.05 -9.72
N GLY A 194 -20.08 -4.87 -9.15
CA GLY A 194 -21.00 -3.73 -9.25
C GLY A 194 -22.11 -3.72 -8.18
N ASP A 195 -22.27 -4.77 -7.37
CA ASP A 195 -23.15 -4.73 -6.20
C ASP A 195 -22.70 -3.61 -5.25
N ARG A 196 -23.63 -2.71 -4.89
CA ARG A 196 -23.40 -1.70 -3.86
C ARG A 196 -23.75 -2.29 -2.51
N VAL A 197 -22.79 -2.31 -1.59
CA VAL A 197 -23.04 -2.71 -0.21
C VAL A 197 -23.70 -1.55 0.53
N ILE A 198 -24.88 -1.81 1.09
CA ILE A 198 -25.69 -0.85 1.84
C ILE A 198 -25.46 -1.04 3.34
N GLU A 199 -25.48 -2.30 3.80
CA GLU A 199 -25.23 -2.64 5.21
C GLU A 199 -24.29 -3.85 5.34
N ILE A 200 -23.49 -3.83 6.40
CA ILE A 200 -22.59 -4.90 6.82
C ILE A 200 -22.89 -5.22 8.28
N ASN A 201 -23.33 -6.45 8.56
CA ASN A 201 -23.73 -6.90 9.90
C ASN A 201 -24.74 -5.94 10.57
N GLY A 202 -25.73 -5.47 9.80
CA GLY A 202 -26.77 -4.54 10.26
C GLY A 202 -26.31 -3.09 10.47
N ARG A 203 -25.10 -2.73 10.02
CA ARG A 203 -24.56 -1.36 10.09
C ARG A 203 -24.36 -0.78 8.69
N HIS A 204 -24.72 0.48 8.49
CA HIS A 204 -24.52 1.18 7.22
C HIS A 204 -23.06 1.15 6.76
N ALA A 205 -22.85 0.89 5.46
CA ALA A 205 -21.54 0.92 4.80
C ALA A 205 -21.33 2.28 4.12
N ASP A 206 -20.40 3.08 4.65
CA ASP A 206 -20.06 4.39 4.09
C ASP A 206 -18.98 4.30 3.00
N SER A 207 -18.12 3.28 3.06
CA SER A 207 -17.01 3.11 2.13
C SER A 207 -16.57 1.65 1.98
N TYR A 208 -15.78 1.36 0.96
CA TYR A 208 -15.11 0.07 0.80
C TYR A 208 -14.28 -0.34 2.03
N MET A 209 -13.72 0.63 2.76
CA MET A 209 -12.94 0.34 3.96
C MET A 209 -13.79 -0.33 5.03
N ASP A 210 -15.11 -0.12 5.06
CA ASP A 210 -15.98 -0.79 6.01
C ASP A 210 -16.09 -2.30 5.75
N LEU A 211 -15.96 -2.73 4.50
CA LEU A 211 -15.88 -4.15 4.12
C LEU A 211 -14.59 -4.76 4.62
N ARG A 212 -13.44 -4.11 4.35
CA ARG A 212 -12.13 -4.56 4.86
C ARG A 212 -12.12 -4.62 6.39
N ASN A 213 -12.76 -3.66 7.06
CA ASN A 213 -12.89 -3.66 8.51
C ASN A 213 -13.69 -4.86 9.01
N ALA A 214 -14.78 -5.20 8.33
CA ALA A 214 -15.60 -6.35 8.70
C ALA A 214 -14.85 -7.68 8.53
N GLU A 215 -14.03 -7.81 7.47
CA GLU A 215 -13.13 -8.96 7.27
C GLU A 215 -12.12 -9.11 8.41
N ILE A 216 -11.51 -7.99 8.84
CA ILE A 216 -10.48 -7.97 9.88
C ILE A 216 -11.05 -8.26 11.27
N LEU A 217 -12.24 -7.73 11.58
CA LEU A 217 -12.81 -7.73 12.92
C LEU A 217 -13.71 -8.94 13.21
N THR A 218 -14.24 -9.59 12.18
CA THR A 218 -15.13 -10.74 12.38
C THR A 218 -14.33 -12.03 12.60
N SER A 219 -14.85 -12.90 13.46
CA SER A 219 -14.42 -14.30 13.58
C SER A 219 -15.40 -15.27 12.91
N GLY A 220 -16.50 -14.76 12.34
CA GLY A 220 -17.58 -15.55 11.74
C GLY A 220 -18.18 -14.92 10.49
N PRO A 221 -19.34 -15.41 10.03
CA PRO A 221 -19.97 -14.94 8.80
C PRO A 221 -20.30 -13.44 8.82
N ILE A 222 -20.15 -12.80 7.67
CA ILE A 222 -20.51 -11.41 7.40
C ILE A 222 -21.84 -11.42 6.65
N THR A 223 -22.83 -10.71 7.20
CA THR A 223 -24.13 -10.49 6.55
C THR A 223 -24.11 -9.18 5.79
N LEU A 224 -24.42 -9.21 4.50
CA LEU A 224 -24.38 -8.07 3.59
C LEU A 224 -25.77 -7.81 3.01
N ARG A 225 -26.26 -6.58 3.14
CA ARG A 225 -27.37 -6.08 2.31
C ARG A 225 -26.79 -5.30 1.16
N VAL A 226 -27.18 -5.68 -0.04
CA VAL A 226 -26.62 -5.10 -1.26
C VAL A 226 -27.74 -4.60 -2.19
N ALA A 227 -27.43 -3.52 -2.90
CA ALA A 227 -28.23 -3.04 -4.00
C ALA A 227 -27.57 -3.44 -5.33
N ARG A 228 -28.31 -4.21 -6.12
CA ARG A 228 -27.92 -4.67 -7.46
C ARG A 228 -28.69 -3.88 -8.50
N HIS A 229 -27.98 -3.24 -9.43
CA HIS A 229 -28.57 -2.33 -10.43
C HIS A 229 -29.49 -1.25 -9.80
N GLY A 230 -29.12 -0.76 -8.61
CA GLY A 230 -29.88 0.26 -7.88
C GLY A 230 -31.11 -0.25 -7.13
N LYS A 231 -31.43 -1.54 -7.20
CA LYS A 231 -32.50 -2.17 -6.40
C LYS A 231 -31.90 -3.00 -5.29
N GLU A 232 -32.40 -2.83 -4.08
CA GLU A 232 -32.00 -3.66 -2.95
C GLU A 232 -32.46 -5.11 -3.16
N LEU A 233 -31.61 -6.08 -2.82
CA LEU A 233 -32.01 -7.49 -2.83
C LEU A 233 -32.91 -7.79 -1.62
N ASP A 234 -33.93 -8.63 -1.83
CA ASP A 234 -34.91 -8.97 -0.79
C ASP A 234 -34.29 -9.73 0.40
N THR A 235 -33.24 -10.51 0.14
CA THR A 235 -32.55 -11.32 1.16
C THR A 235 -31.10 -10.87 1.33
N PRO A 236 -30.62 -10.68 2.57
CA PRO A 236 -29.21 -10.43 2.81
C PRO A 236 -28.36 -11.65 2.43
N LEU A 237 -27.16 -11.39 1.92
CA LEU A 237 -26.20 -12.41 1.55
C LEU A 237 -25.24 -12.66 2.71
N VAL A 238 -24.95 -13.92 3.00
CA VAL A 238 -24.06 -14.31 4.11
C VAL A 238 -22.77 -14.88 3.54
N VAL A 239 -21.66 -14.24 3.86
CA VAL A 239 -20.33 -14.59 3.36
C VAL A 239 -19.43 -14.96 4.52
N THR A 240 -18.77 -16.12 4.47
CA THR A 240 -17.82 -16.51 5.51
C THR A 240 -16.41 -16.20 5.04
N PRO A 241 -15.67 -15.25 5.68
CA PRO A 241 -14.29 -14.97 5.33
C PRO A 241 -13.42 -16.21 5.48
N GLN A 242 -12.50 -16.40 4.56
CA GLN A 242 -11.54 -17.50 4.59
C GLN A 242 -10.15 -16.90 4.47
N LYS A 243 -9.13 -17.60 4.98
CA LYS A 243 -7.76 -17.23 4.66
C LYS A 243 -7.53 -17.51 3.18
N LEU A 244 -7.62 -16.46 2.38
CA LEU A 244 -7.29 -16.51 0.97
C LEU A 244 -5.76 -16.50 0.82
N ARG A 245 -5.27 -17.07 -0.29
CA ARG A 245 -3.84 -17.21 -0.57
C ARG A 245 -3.14 -15.85 -0.44
N ASN A 246 -2.02 -15.81 0.30
CA ASN A 246 -1.23 -14.60 0.61
C ASN A 246 -1.88 -13.53 1.49
N GLU A 247 -3.10 -13.75 1.99
CA GLU A 247 -3.66 -12.87 3.01
C GLU A 247 -3.41 -13.45 4.41
N ASN A 248 -2.63 -12.73 5.22
CA ASN A 248 -2.50 -13.03 6.66
C ASN A 248 -3.81 -12.83 7.43
N ILE A 249 -4.78 -12.18 6.79
CA ILE A 249 -6.09 -11.80 7.31
C ILE A 249 -7.15 -12.54 6.49
N PRO A 250 -8.17 -13.15 7.12
CA PRO A 250 -9.32 -13.68 6.39
C PRO A 250 -9.92 -12.62 5.46
N SER A 251 -10.33 -13.04 4.27
CA SER A 251 -10.84 -12.17 3.21
C SER A 251 -12.02 -12.86 2.54
N ILE A 252 -12.93 -12.08 1.95
CA ILE A 252 -14.04 -12.60 1.15
C ILE A 252 -13.73 -12.59 -0.35
N GLY A 253 -12.56 -12.13 -0.77
CA GLY A 253 -12.09 -12.23 -2.15
C GLY A 253 -12.69 -11.14 -3.03
N ILE A 254 -12.74 -9.92 -2.52
CA ILE A 254 -13.26 -8.73 -3.22
C ILE A 254 -12.14 -7.75 -3.50
N SER A 255 -12.27 -7.01 -4.60
CA SER A 255 -11.41 -5.88 -4.94
C SER A 255 -12.22 -4.57 -4.97
N PRO A 256 -11.57 -3.39 -4.81
CA PRO A 256 -12.25 -2.12 -4.90
C PRO A 256 -12.82 -1.87 -6.30
N PRO A 257 -13.90 -1.08 -6.41
CA PRO A 257 -14.57 -0.83 -7.67
C PRO A 257 -13.71 0.08 -8.56
N MET A 258 -13.50 -0.34 -9.80
CA MET A 258 -12.75 0.45 -10.80
C MET A 258 -13.71 1.24 -11.69
N THR A 259 -13.29 2.43 -12.10
CA THR A 259 -14.03 3.30 -13.03
C THR A 259 -13.75 2.92 -14.49
N THR A 260 -14.63 3.32 -15.41
CA THR A 260 -14.34 3.30 -16.85
C THR A 260 -13.53 4.53 -17.30
N ARG A 261 -13.06 5.37 -16.36
CA ARG A 261 -12.30 6.58 -16.63
C ARG A 261 -10.81 6.29 -16.58
N PHE A 262 -10.09 6.78 -17.58
CA PHE A 262 -8.64 6.78 -17.59
C PHE A 262 -8.07 7.79 -16.59
N GLU A 263 -7.28 7.35 -15.62
CA GLU A 263 -6.58 8.21 -14.64
C GLU A 263 -5.13 8.52 -15.02
N ALA A 264 -4.58 7.70 -15.91
CA ALA A 264 -3.31 7.92 -16.58
C ALA A 264 -3.54 8.02 -18.09
N GLU A 265 -2.67 8.75 -18.78
CA GLU A 265 -2.68 8.75 -20.24
C GLU A 265 -2.49 7.29 -20.72
N PRO A 266 -3.30 6.75 -21.64
CA PRO A 266 -3.03 5.45 -22.26
C PRO A 266 -1.81 5.51 -23.20
N THR A 267 -1.27 4.37 -23.61
CA THR A 267 -0.25 4.35 -24.68
C THR A 267 -0.99 4.41 -26.02
N PRO A 268 -0.61 5.31 -26.94
CA PRO A 268 -1.20 5.36 -28.28
C PRO A 268 -0.89 4.11 -29.12
N VAL A 269 -1.77 3.79 -30.07
CA VAL A 269 -1.59 2.72 -31.05
C VAL A 269 -1.23 3.34 -32.40
N GLY A 270 0.06 3.42 -32.71
CA GLY A 270 0.55 4.12 -33.90
C GLY A 270 0.05 5.56 -33.96
N ASP A 271 -0.43 5.98 -35.13
CA ASP A 271 -0.98 7.32 -35.37
C ASP A 271 -2.50 7.41 -35.13
N LEU A 272 -3.13 6.35 -34.60
CA LEU A 272 -4.57 6.35 -34.36
C LEU A 272 -4.96 7.29 -33.21
N PRO A 273 -6.15 7.91 -33.25
CA PRO A 273 -6.67 8.70 -32.14
C PRO A 273 -6.68 7.89 -30.83
N ALA A 274 -5.91 8.32 -29.84
CA ALA A 274 -5.83 7.64 -28.55
C ALA A 274 -6.82 8.24 -27.51
N PRO A 275 -7.28 7.44 -26.54
CA PRO A 275 -7.91 7.99 -25.34
C PRO A 275 -6.89 8.81 -24.54
N ARG A 276 -7.38 9.71 -23.69
CA ARG A 276 -6.60 10.63 -22.85
C ARG A 276 -6.96 10.45 -21.39
N LYS A 277 -6.09 10.91 -20.49
CA LYS A 277 -6.45 11.05 -19.07
C LYS A 277 -7.75 11.87 -18.94
N GLY A 278 -8.69 11.34 -18.16
CA GLY A 278 -10.00 11.93 -17.93
C GLY A 278 -11.10 11.42 -18.88
N ASP A 279 -10.76 10.74 -19.97
CA ASP A 279 -11.74 10.12 -20.86
C ASP A 279 -12.48 8.99 -20.15
N GLU A 280 -13.79 8.92 -20.35
CA GLU A 280 -14.65 7.88 -19.80
C GLU A 280 -15.15 6.96 -20.91
N VAL A 281 -14.81 5.67 -20.83
CA VAL A 281 -15.21 4.69 -21.85
C VAL A 281 -16.69 4.33 -21.67
N THR A 282 -17.44 4.42 -22.76
CA THR A 282 -18.88 4.07 -22.79
C THR A 282 -19.14 2.84 -23.65
N HIS A 283 -18.36 2.63 -24.71
CA HIS A 283 -18.47 1.46 -25.58
C HIS A 283 -17.08 0.98 -26.01
N VAL A 284 -16.95 -0.33 -26.23
CA VAL A 284 -15.80 -0.96 -26.87
C VAL A 284 -16.32 -1.82 -28.02
N ASP A 285 -15.82 -1.58 -29.23
CA ASP A 285 -16.27 -2.19 -30.49
C ASP A 285 -17.80 -2.11 -30.70
N GLY A 286 -18.42 -1.03 -30.23
CA GLY A 286 -19.85 -0.79 -30.32
C GLY A 286 -20.69 -1.47 -29.23
N ALA A 287 -20.10 -2.36 -28.42
CA ALA A 287 -20.77 -2.92 -27.26
C ALA A 287 -20.67 -1.97 -26.05
N PRO A 288 -21.76 -1.70 -25.32
CA PRO A 288 -21.72 -0.84 -24.14
C PRO A 288 -20.92 -1.47 -23.01
N VAL A 289 -20.17 -0.65 -22.26
CA VAL A 289 -19.45 -1.07 -21.05
C VAL A 289 -20.01 -0.31 -19.83
N ALA A 290 -20.30 -1.04 -18.75
CA ALA A 290 -20.83 -0.46 -17.52
C ALA A 290 -19.78 -0.36 -16.41
N SER A 291 -18.68 -1.09 -16.55
CA SER A 291 -17.61 -1.18 -15.55
C SER A 291 -16.24 -1.38 -16.20
N ALA A 292 -15.17 -1.16 -15.44
CA ALA A 292 -13.82 -1.49 -15.91
C ALA A 292 -13.66 -2.99 -16.21
N ILE A 293 -14.36 -3.85 -15.48
CA ILE A 293 -14.31 -5.31 -15.68
C ILE A 293 -14.84 -5.70 -17.05
N ASP A 294 -15.86 -5.00 -17.57
CA ASP A 294 -16.34 -5.21 -18.94
C ASP A 294 -15.24 -4.89 -19.95
N ILE A 295 -14.50 -3.79 -19.73
CA ILE A 295 -13.38 -3.40 -20.57
C ILE A 295 -12.26 -4.44 -20.49
N LEU A 296 -11.88 -4.87 -19.29
CA LEU A 296 -10.83 -5.88 -19.08
C LEU A 296 -11.18 -7.23 -19.74
N ARG A 297 -12.45 -7.66 -19.65
CA ARG A 297 -12.95 -8.86 -20.35
C ARG A 297 -12.83 -8.70 -21.86
N VAL A 298 -13.31 -7.60 -22.43
CA VAL A 298 -13.21 -7.34 -23.88
C VAL A 298 -11.75 -7.31 -24.33
N VAL A 299 -10.85 -6.71 -23.53
CA VAL A 299 -9.42 -6.71 -23.81
C VAL A 299 -8.86 -8.13 -23.84
N GLN A 300 -9.20 -8.98 -22.87
CA GLN A 300 -8.76 -10.38 -22.86
C GLN A 300 -9.28 -11.15 -24.10
N GLU A 301 -10.54 -10.94 -24.47
CA GLU A 301 -11.19 -11.57 -25.63
C GLU A 301 -10.69 -11.03 -26.98
N SER A 302 -10.05 -9.86 -27.00
CA SER A 302 -9.57 -9.22 -28.23
C SER A 302 -8.48 -10.01 -28.95
N GLY A 303 -7.78 -10.91 -28.25
CA GLY A 303 -6.62 -11.62 -28.81
C GLY A 303 -5.46 -10.68 -29.19
N GLY A 304 -5.44 -9.44 -28.68
CA GLY A 304 -4.41 -8.46 -28.96
C GLY A 304 -4.71 -7.62 -30.20
N ARG A 305 -5.89 -7.74 -30.81
CA ARG A 305 -6.30 -6.85 -31.90
C ARG A 305 -6.54 -5.42 -31.40
N VAL A 306 -6.44 -4.45 -32.31
CA VAL A 306 -6.85 -3.07 -32.04
C VAL A 306 -8.38 -3.05 -31.87
N MET A 307 -8.83 -2.39 -30.80
CA MET A 307 -10.22 -2.21 -30.43
C MET A 307 -10.61 -0.75 -30.58
N LYS A 308 -11.86 -0.49 -30.96
CA LYS A 308 -12.44 0.85 -31.06
C LYS A 308 -13.13 1.23 -29.76
N PHE A 309 -12.69 2.30 -29.12
CA PHE A 309 -13.24 2.83 -27.87
C PHE A 309 -14.08 4.08 -28.16
N THR A 310 -15.32 4.10 -27.70
CA THR A 310 -16.14 5.31 -27.68
C THR A 310 -16.06 5.94 -26.31
N VAL A 311 -15.45 7.13 -26.23
CA VAL A 311 -15.17 7.82 -24.97
C VAL A 311 -15.92 9.14 -24.86
N GLN A 312 -16.28 9.50 -23.63
CA GLN A 312 -16.75 10.84 -23.27
C GLN A 312 -15.58 11.65 -22.75
N ARG A 313 -15.11 12.63 -23.54
CA ARG A 313 -13.97 13.48 -23.23
C ARG A 313 -14.43 14.83 -22.67
N PRO A 314 -13.95 15.28 -21.50
CA PRO A 314 -14.24 16.63 -21.02
C PRO A 314 -13.56 17.67 -21.93
N ARG A 315 -14.28 18.73 -22.32
CA ARG A 315 -13.72 19.84 -23.10
C ARG A 315 -12.61 20.58 -22.35
N ASN A 316 -12.76 20.70 -21.03
CA ASN A 316 -11.75 21.23 -20.12
C ASN A 316 -11.32 20.13 -19.13
N PRO A 317 -10.11 19.55 -19.28
CA PRO A 317 -9.62 18.50 -18.39
C PRO A 317 -9.46 18.92 -16.92
N SER A 318 -9.35 20.22 -16.65
CA SER A 318 -9.19 20.76 -15.29
C SER A 318 -10.52 21.01 -14.57
N ASP A 319 -11.65 20.93 -15.29
CA ASP A 319 -12.99 21.11 -14.73
C ASP A 319 -13.78 19.79 -14.81
N PRO A 320 -14.05 19.12 -13.67
CA PRO A 320 -14.82 17.87 -13.63
C PRO A 320 -16.23 17.98 -14.22
N ASN A 321 -16.80 19.19 -14.23
CA ASN A 321 -18.14 19.49 -14.72
C ASN A 321 -18.15 19.99 -16.17
N SER A 322 -16.99 20.00 -16.83
CA SER A 322 -16.89 20.44 -18.22
C SER A 322 -17.82 19.60 -19.12
N PRO A 323 -18.54 20.23 -20.07
CA PRO A 323 -19.30 19.50 -21.07
C PRO A 323 -18.42 18.45 -21.73
N ARG A 324 -18.97 17.24 -21.88
CA ARG A 324 -18.26 16.12 -22.50
C ARG A 324 -18.66 15.98 -23.96
N GLU A 325 -17.69 15.61 -24.79
CA GLU A 325 -17.89 15.28 -26.19
C GLU A 325 -17.59 13.81 -26.42
N THR A 326 -18.34 13.19 -27.33
CA THR A 326 -18.16 11.79 -27.70
C THR A 326 -17.09 11.68 -28.79
N ILE A 327 -16.06 10.89 -28.55
CA ILE A 327 -14.92 10.72 -29.45
C ILE A 327 -14.68 9.23 -29.67
N GLU A 328 -14.41 8.85 -30.92
CA GLU A 328 -13.88 7.53 -31.23
C GLU A 328 -12.35 7.53 -31.08
N THR A 329 -11.86 6.57 -30.32
CA THR A 329 -10.44 6.36 -30.04
C THR A 329 -10.10 4.89 -30.22
N TYR A 330 -8.83 4.55 -30.26
CA TYR A 330 -8.35 3.20 -30.52
C TYR A 330 -7.36 2.77 -29.48
N GLN A 331 -7.46 1.51 -29.08
CA GLN A 331 -6.56 0.94 -28.10
C GLN A 331 -6.33 -0.55 -28.33
N GLN A 332 -5.18 -1.04 -27.91
CA GLN A 332 -4.76 -2.42 -28.06
C GLN A 332 -4.33 -3.00 -26.72
N GLY A 333 -4.82 -4.21 -26.42
CA GLY A 333 -4.32 -4.99 -25.28
C GLY A 333 -2.91 -5.51 -25.52
N ARG A 334 -2.19 -5.82 -24.46
CA ARG A 334 -0.81 -6.30 -24.54
C ARG A 334 -0.74 -7.79 -24.24
N LEU A 335 0.00 -8.52 -25.07
CA LEU A 335 0.23 -9.94 -24.87
C LEU A 335 1.17 -10.18 -23.69
N TYR A 336 0.76 -11.09 -22.80
CA TYR A 336 1.51 -11.51 -21.62
C TYR A 336 1.39 -13.01 -21.39
N ALA A 337 2.47 -13.62 -20.94
CA ALA A 337 2.42 -14.95 -20.34
C ALA A 337 2.20 -14.83 -18.82
N ARG A 338 1.17 -15.46 -18.26
CA ARG A 338 0.97 -15.62 -16.82
C ARG A 338 2.05 -16.54 -16.22
N PRO A 339 2.45 -16.33 -14.96
CA PRO A 339 3.30 -17.28 -14.24
C PRO A 339 2.61 -18.65 -14.17
N SER A 340 3.41 -19.72 -14.12
CA SER A 340 2.83 -21.07 -14.17
C SER A 340 2.28 -21.51 -12.82
N ILE A 341 2.88 -21.00 -11.74
CA ILE A 341 2.32 -21.06 -10.40
C ILE A 341 1.59 -19.73 -10.12
N ASP A 342 0.28 -19.82 -9.87
CA ASP A 342 -0.56 -18.66 -9.56
C ASP A 342 -0.44 -18.25 -8.08
N ASP A 343 0.78 -18.04 -7.58
CA ASP A 343 1.05 -17.74 -6.17
C ASP A 343 0.68 -16.31 -5.76
N GLY A 344 0.15 -15.46 -6.64
CA GLY A 344 -0.21 -14.07 -6.31
C GLY A 344 0.98 -13.15 -5.98
N ASP A 345 2.22 -13.61 -6.17
CA ASP A 345 3.44 -12.82 -6.03
C ASP A 345 4.38 -13.17 -7.21
N GLU A 346 4.65 -12.21 -8.11
CA GLU A 346 5.77 -12.33 -9.09
C GLU A 346 7.14 -12.36 -8.38
N LYS A 347 7.17 -12.23 -7.04
CA LYS A 347 8.38 -12.23 -6.22
C LYS A 347 9.05 -13.59 -6.07
N ASP A 348 8.34 -14.68 -6.38
CA ASP A 348 8.98 -15.98 -6.31
C ASP A 348 9.92 -16.13 -7.52
N ALA A 349 11.21 -15.94 -7.27
CA ALA A 349 12.30 -16.00 -8.26
C ALA A 349 12.42 -17.36 -8.99
N ARG A 350 11.52 -18.30 -8.70
CA ARG A 350 11.50 -19.67 -9.23
C ARG A 350 10.93 -19.78 -10.65
N GLU A 351 10.08 -18.85 -11.10
CA GLU A 351 9.51 -18.91 -12.46
C GLU A 351 9.50 -17.57 -13.20
N THR A 352 9.95 -17.60 -14.45
CA THR A 352 9.88 -16.45 -15.37
C THR A 352 8.71 -16.65 -16.32
N PRO A 353 7.66 -15.80 -16.28
CA PRO A 353 6.55 -15.93 -17.21
C PRO A 353 7.02 -15.86 -18.66
N SER A 354 6.58 -16.82 -19.47
CA SER A 354 7.09 -17.04 -20.84
C SER A 354 6.08 -17.73 -21.74
N ILE A 355 6.22 -17.54 -23.06
CA ILE A 355 5.41 -18.23 -24.07
C ILE A 355 6.20 -19.45 -24.53
N LEU A 356 5.86 -20.64 -24.04
CA LEU A 356 6.61 -21.88 -24.31
C LEU A 356 8.12 -21.76 -24.02
N GLY A 357 8.48 -20.94 -23.03
CA GLY A 357 9.87 -20.65 -22.65
C GLY A 357 10.48 -19.40 -23.27
N LEU A 358 9.82 -18.77 -24.25
CA LEU A 358 10.26 -17.50 -24.82
C LEU A 358 9.90 -16.35 -23.88
N VAL A 359 10.89 -15.76 -23.20
CA VAL A 359 10.68 -14.64 -22.27
C VAL A 359 10.74 -13.31 -23.02
N GLN A 360 9.73 -12.45 -22.81
CA GLN A 360 9.67 -11.11 -23.42
C GLN A 360 10.59 -10.11 -22.70
N ARG A 361 11.13 -9.12 -23.44
CA ARG A 361 11.83 -7.96 -22.86
C ARG A 361 10.88 -7.14 -21.97
N ARG A 362 11.44 -6.46 -20.97
CA ARG A 362 10.67 -5.63 -20.03
C ARG A 362 10.50 -4.21 -20.54
N TRP A 363 9.31 -3.66 -20.34
CA TRP A 363 8.92 -2.33 -20.80
C TRP A 363 8.37 -1.50 -19.64
N ILE A 364 8.59 -0.19 -19.69
CA ILE A 364 8.16 0.78 -18.67
C ILE A 364 6.73 1.26 -18.97
N SER A 365 5.75 0.80 -18.19
CA SER A 365 4.36 1.25 -18.32
C SER A 365 4.06 2.57 -17.63
N GLN A 366 4.77 2.84 -16.53
CA GLN A 366 4.59 4.03 -15.73
C GLN A 366 5.90 4.41 -15.05
N VAL A 367 6.11 5.71 -14.90
CA VAL A 367 7.16 6.29 -14.09
C VAL A 367 6.48 7.15 -13.03
N GLU A 368 6.78 6.89 -11.76
CA GLU A 368 6.27 7.66 -10.63
C GLU A 368 6.90 9.06 -10.64
N LYS A 369 6.09 10.10 -10.43
CA LYS A 369 6.58 11.48 -10.36
C LYS A 369 7.48 11.67 -9.13
N GLY A 370 8.62 12.36 -9.30
CA GLY A 370 9.63 12.60 -8.28
C GLY A 370 10.51 11.39 -7.96
N SER A 371 10.30 10.26 -8.64
CA SER A 371 11.01 9.00 -8.39
C SER A 371 12.46 9.02 -8.91
N PRO A 372 13.29 8.06 -8.47
CA PRO A 372 14.63 7.87 -9.04
C PRO A 372 14.66 7.68 -10.54
N ALA A 373 13.69 6.94 -11.08
CA ALA A 373 13.61 6.66 -12.50
C ALA A 373 13.28 7.91 -13.30
N GLU A 374 12.34 8.74 -12.82
CA GLU A 374 12.05 10.03 -13.46
C GLU A 374 13.30 10.93 -13.45
N LYS A 375 13.98 11.01 -12.30
CA LYS A 375 15.22 11.79 -12.15
C LYS A 375 16.37 11.26 -13.01
N GLY A 376 16.44 9.94 -13.17
CA GLY A 376 17.41 9.26 -14.04
C GLY A 376 17.06 9.31 -15.52
N GLY A 377 15.94 9.94 -15.89
CA GLY A 377 15.54 10.14 -17.29
C GLY A 377 14.85 8.93 -17.95
N ILE A 378 14.44 7.92 -17.18
CA ILE A 378 13.58 6.85 -17.67
C ILE A 378 12.20 7.45 -17.94
N LEU A 379 11.66 7.14 -19.12
CA LEU A 379 10.34 7.55 -19.54
C LEU A 379 9.43 6.35 -19.71
N ARG A 380 8.12 6.59 -19.58
CA ARG A 380 7.12 5.64 -20.06
C ARG A 380 7.32 5.41 -21.55
N GLY A 381 7.22 4.17 -22.00
CA GLY A 381 7.52 3.83 -23.39
C GLY A 381 8.88 3.17 -23.58
N ASP A 382 9.79 3.30 -22.62
CA ASP A 382 11.13 2.71 -22.70
C ASP A 382 11.11 1.18 -22.59
N VAL A 383 11.84 0.49 -23.47
CA VAL A 383 12.13 -0.95 -23.35
C VAL A 383 13.49 -1.14 -22.72
N ILE A 384 13.59 -1.96 -21.68
CA ILE A 384 14.85 -2.22 -20.97
C ILE A 384 15.70 -3.18 -21.79
N VAL A 385 16.86 -2.69 -22.24
CA VAL A 385 17.87 -3.48 -22.97
C VAL A 385 18.98 -3.94 -22.04
N GLU A 386 19.28 -3.18 -21.00
CA GLU A 386 20.31 -3.50 -20.02
C GLU A 386 19.95 -2.91 -18.66
N TRP A 387 20.20 -3.67 -17.60
CA TRP A 387 20.06 -3.19 -16.21
C TRP A 387 21.25 -3.67 -15.37
N GLY A 388 22.04 -2.73 -14.86
CA GLY A 388 23.32 -3.06 -14.23
C GLY A 388 24.27 -3.67 -15.26
N SER A 389 24.66 -4.93 -15.04
CA SER A 389 25.49 -5.71 -15.95
C SER A 389 24.73 -6.75 -16.78
N VAL A 390 23.40 -6.80 -16.64
CA VAL A 390 22.56 -7.84 -17.26
C VAL A 390 21.90 -7.30 -18.51
N ALA A 391 22.24 -7.88 -19.66
CA ALA A 391 21.57 -7.60 -20.93
C ALA A 391 20.22 -8.34 -21.03
N ASN A 392 19.22 -7.63 -21.56
CA ASN A 392 17.81 -8.06 -21.66
C ASN A 392 17.33 -8.76 -20.37
N PRO A 393 17.35 -8.05 -19.23
CA PRO A 393 17.09 -8.64 -17.93
C PRO A 393 15.63 -9.06 -17.78
N THR A 394 15.42 -10.16 -17.08
CA THR A 394 14.12 -10.61 -16.60
C THR A 394 13.63 -9.72 -15.46
N TYR A 395 12.35 -9.80 -15.11
CA TYR A 395 11.79 -9.05 -13.98
C TYR A 395 12.49 -9.39 -12.65
N ALA A 396 12.72 -10.68 -12.41
CA ALA A 396 13.42 -11.15 -11.21
C ALA A 396 14.85 -10.60 -11.12
N GLU A 397 15.59 -10.56 -12.24
CA GLU A 397 16.94 -9.98 -12.28
C GLU A 397 16.92 -8.46 -12.02
N ILE A 398 15.95 -7.73 -12.58
CA ILE A 398 15.79 -6.29 -12.31
C ILE A 398 15.49 -6.08 -10.82
N LEU A 399 14.52 -6.81 -10.26
CA LEU A 399 14.19 -6.70 -8.83
C LEU A 399 15.36 -7.07 -7.94
N ALA A 400 16.10 -8.13 -8.25
CA ALA A 400 17.29 -8.54 -7.51
C ALA A 400 18.38 -7.46 -7.57
N SER A 401 18.59 -6.85 -8.75
CA SER A 401 19.53 -5.74 -8.91
C SER A 401 19.10 -4.51 -8.11
N ILE A 402 17.83 -4.12 -8.15
CA ILE A 402 17.26 -3.02 -7.36
C ILE A 402 17.41 -3.30 -5.86
N ALA A 403 17.11 -4.52 -5.42
CA ALA A 403 17.23 -4.95 -4.03
C ALA A 403 18.68 -4.86 -3.53
N ALA A 404 19.65 -5.28 -4.35
CA ALA A 404 21.08 -5.22 -4.03
C ALA A 404 21.67 -3.81 -4.15
N GLY A 405 21.09 -2.95 -5.00
CA GLY A 405 21.61 -1.64 -5.39
C GLY A 405 21.02 -0.45 -4.63
N ALA A 406 20.39 -0.66 -3.46
CA ALA A 406 19.80 0.43 -2.68
C ALA A 406 20.81 1.56 -2.43
N GLY A 407 20.48 2.77 -2.90
CA GLY A 407 21.31 3.95 -2.74
C GLY A 407 22.59 3.99 -3.59
N LYS A 408 22.80 3.03 -4.49
CA LYS A 408 23.94 3.01 -5.43
C LYS A 408 23.44 3.33 -6.85
N PRO A 409 24.13 4.22 -7.58
CA PRO A 409 23.79 4.44 -8.98
C PRO A 409 23.94 3.15 -9.78
N THR A 410 22.91 2.82 -10.54
CA THR A 410 22.82 1.61 -11.37
C THR A 410 22.67 2.03 -12.83
N PRO A 411 23.60 1.65 -13.72
CA PRO A 411 23.48 1.96 -15.13
C PRO A 411 22.30 1.20 -15.75
N VAL A 412 21.56 1.86 -16.62
CA VAL A 412 20.41 1.30 -17.33
C VAL A 412 20.49 1.73 -18.79
N THR A 413 20.39 0.78 -19.71
CA THR A 413 20.24 1.09 -21.14
C THR A 413 18.82 0.78 -21.56
N VAL A 414 18.14 1.78 -22.12
CA VAL A 414 16.78 1.64 -22.65
C VAL A 414 16.76 1.86 -24.16
N GLU A 415 15.85 1.19 -24.85
CA GLU A 415 15.49 1.48 -26.24
C GLU A 415 14.25 2.40 -26.24
N ARG A 416 14.41 3.58 -26.84
CA ARG A 416 13.34 4.59 -27.01
C ARG A 416 13.25 4.95 -28.48
N SER A 417 12.11 4.65 -29.09
CA SER A 417 11.88 4.91 -30.53
C SER A 417 12.99 4.31 -31.42
N GLY A 418 13.44 3.10 -31.11
CA GLY A 418 14.50 2.38 -31.83
C GLY A 418 15.93 2.85 -31.55
N LYS A 419 16.15 3.81 -30.65
CA LYS A 419 17.48 4.30 -30.26
C LYS A 419 17.85 3.82 -28.86
N LEU A 420 19.10 3.41 -28.68
CA LEU A 420 19.64 3.06 -27.36
C LEU A 420 20.03 4.34 -26.60
N ILE A 421 19.52 4.47 -25.38
CA ILE A 421 19.79 5.57 -24.47
C ILE A 421 20.39 5.00 -23.19
N LYS A 422 21.57 5.49 -22.82
CA LYS A 422 22.24 5.15 -21.56
C LYS A 422 21.80 6.11 -20.47
N LEU A 423 21.33 5.56 -19.36
CA LEU A 423 20.76 6.24 -18.21
C LEU A 423 21.39 5.70 -16.93
N GLU A 424 21.13 6.38 -15.82
CA GLU A 424 21.54 5.95 -14.50
C GLU A 424 20.40 6.18 -13.52
N VAL A 425 20.09 5.17 -12.70
CA VAL A 425 19.05 5.27 -11.66
C VAL A 425 19.60 4.83 -10.32
N THR A 426 19.16 5.49 -9.25
CA THR A 426 19.59 5.17 -7.88
C THR A 426 18.38 4.67 -7.09
N PRO A 427 18.21 3.35 -6.89
CA PRO A 427 17.08 2.79 -6.14
C PRO A 427 16.94 3.36 -4.72
N LYS A 428 15.71 3.74 -4.34
CA LYS A 428 15.39 4.34 -3.03
C LYS A 428 14.33 3.55 -2.28
N ARG A 429 14.38 3.51 -0.96
CA ARG A 429 13.30 2.90 -0.14
C ARG A 429 12.15 3.89 0.06
N ALA A 430 10.90 3.41 -0.09
CA ALA A 430 9.73 4.22 0.23
C ALA A 430 9.55 4.37 1.75
N PHE A 431 8.83 5.42 2.17
CA PHE A 431 8.49 5.63 3.57
C PHE A 431 7.47 4.61 4.07
N SER A 432 7.68 4.08 5.28
CA SER A 432 6.64 3.41 6.07
C SER A 432 7.03 3.34 7.55
N LEU A 433 6.05 3.56 8.43
CA LEU A 433 6.24 3.61 9.88
C LEU A 433 6.62 2.27 10.51
N PHE A 434 6.20 1.17 9.90
CA PHE A 434 6.38 -0.18 10.44
C PHE A 434 6.70 -1.24 9.36
N SER A 435 6.95 -0.85 8.10
CA SER A 435 7.36 -1.74 6.99
C SER A 435 8.59 -1.20 6.22
N SER A 436 9.51 -2.05 5.76
CA SER A 436 10.65 -1.62 4.93
C SER A 436 10.32 -2.07 3.54
N PRO A 437 9.58 -1.25 2.78
CA PRO A 437 9.32 -1.63 1.41
C PRO A 437 10.67 -1.81 0.71
N PRO A 438 10.80 -2.83 -0.13
CA PRO A 438 12.03 -3.05 -0.89
C PRO A 438 12.41 -1.75 -1.61
N PRO A 439 13.72 -1.50 -1.83
CA PRO A 439 14.14 -0.36 -2.64
C PRO A 439 13.41 -0.42 -3.98
N ARG A 440 13.07 0.74 -4.49
CA ARG A 440 12.36 0.92 -5.76
C ARG A 440 12.96 2.10 -6.49
N VAL A 441 12.90 2.03 -7.82
CA VAL A 441 13.24 3.16 -8.68
C VAL A 441 12.01 3.98 -9.07
N GLY A 442 10.80 3.52 -8.71
CA GLY A 442 9.53 4.15 -9.08
C GLY A 442 9.16 3.95 -10.55
N VAL A 443 9.43 2.77 -11.09
CA VAL A 443 8.87 2.34 -12.38
C VAL A 443 7.88 1.22 -12.16
N SER A 444 6.80 1.23 -12.93
CA SER A 444 6.01 0.03 -13.15
C SER A 444 6.59 -0.69 -14.36
N LEU A 445 7.19 -1.84 -14.10
CA LEU A 445 7.55 -2.78 -15.15
C LEU A 445 6.28 -3.52 -15.51
N THR A 446 5.91 -3.49 -16.78
CA THR A 446 4.77 -4.26 -17.22
C THR A 446 5.19 -5.45 -18.07
N LEU A 447 4.16 -6.08 -18.58
CA LEU A 447 4.11 -7.41 -19.11
C LEU A 447 4.52 -7.40 -20.58
N GLY A 448 5.83 -7.44 -20.80
CA GLY A 448 6.43 -7.65 -22.13
C GLY A 448 6.40 -6.45 -23.07
N GLU A 449 7.44 -6.31 -23.88
CA GLU A 449 7.36 -5.56 -25.13
C GLU A 449 6.46 -6.31 -26.11
N THR A 450 5.63 -5.58 -26.87
CA THR A 450 4.78 -6.16 -27.93
C THR A 450 5.36 -5.94 -29.32
N GLU A 451 5.98 -4.79 -29.57
CA GLU A 451 6.34 -4.31 -30.91
C GLU A 451 7.36 -5.17 -31.65
N ARG A 452 8.35 -5.73 -30.95
CA ARG A 452 9.41 -6.56 -31.55
C ARG A 452 9.56 -7.88 -30.80
N PRO A 453 9.61 -9.02 -31.50
CA PRO A 453 9.70 -10.33 -30.86
C PRO A 453 11.15 -10.66 -30.45
N ILE A 454 11.73 -9.84 -29.57
CA ILE A 454 13.08 -10.05 -29.03
C ILE A 454 13.00 -10.84 -27.73
N VAL A 455 13.74 -11.96 -27.68
CA VAL A 455 13.77 -12.90 -26.57
C VAL A 455 14.76 -12.43 -25.51
N ALA A 456 14.27 -12.08 -24.32
CA ALA A 456 15.10 -11.63 -23.21
C ALA A 456 15.91 -12.77 -22.59
N ALA A 457 15.26 -13.93 -22.45
CA ALA A 457 15.84 -15.17 -21.93
C ALA A 457 15.01 -16.36 -22.44
N VAL A 458 15.58 -17.55 -22.31
CA VAL A 458 14.88 -18.81 -22.55
C VAL A 458 14.73 -19.54 -21.23
N ALA A 459 13.49 -19.89 -20.86
CA ALA A 459 13.25 -20.62 -19.61
C ALA A 459 13.74 -22.08 -19.73
N PRO A 460 14.47 -22.62 -18.74
CA PRO A 460 14.97 -24.00 -18.79
C PRO A 460 13.82 -25.01 -18.75
N GLY A 461 14.03 -26.20 -19.35
CA GLY A 461 13.04 -27.29 -19.32
C GLY A 461 11.78 -27.05 -20.16
N THR A 462 11.79 -26.04 -21.03
CA THR A 462 10.67 -25.68 -21.92
C THR A 462 10.95 -26.04 -23.37
N PRO A 463 9.94 -26.05 -24.27
CA PRO A 463 10.18 -26.31 -25.69
C PRO A 463 11.19 -25.35 -26.34
N ALA A 464 11.20 -24.08 -25.94
CA ALA A 464 12.16 -23.11 -26.45
C ALA A 464 13.62 -23.39 -26.04
N ALA A 465 13.87 -24.15 -24.97
CA ALA A 465 15.22 -24.51 -24.55
C ALA A 465 15.98 -25.28 -25.64
N ALA A 466 15.29 -26.06 -26.48
CA ALA A 466 15.88 -26.80 -27.60
C ALA A 466 16.44 -25.88 -28.70
N LEU A 467 15.99 -24.63 -28.78
CA LEU A 467 16.48 -23.66 -29.76
C LEU A 467 17.83 -23.06 -29.40
N ASN A 468 18.26 -23.14 -28.12
CA ASN A 468 19.48 -22.51 -27.61
C ASN A 468 19.62 -21.02 -28.01
N LEU A 469 18.50 -20.26 -27.97
CA LEU A 469 18.52 -18.86 -28.36
C LEU A 469 19.40 -18.04 -27.42
N PRO A 470 20.34 -17.24 -27.94
CA PRO A 470 21.06 -16.27 -27.11
C PRO A 470 20.12 -15.14 -26.65
N ARG A 471 20.46 -14.51 -25.53
CA ARG A 471 19.71 -13.33 -25.03
C ARG A 471 19.74 -12.22 -26.08
N GLY A 472 18.60 -11.60 -26.31
CA GLY A 472 18.43 -10.56 -27.32
C GLY A 472 18.21 -11.08 -28.74
N ALA A 473 18.02 -12.39 -28.94
CA ALA A 473 17.66 -12.92 -30.25
C ALA A 473 16.31 -12.39 -30.72
N GLU A 474 16.25 -11.86 -31.95
CA GLU A 474 15.03 -11.39 -32.59
C GLU A 474 14.41 -12.52 -33.42
N LEU A 475 13.17 -12.90 -33.13
CA LEU A 475 12.45 -13.89 -33.93
C LEU A 475 12.05 -13.26 -35.27
N LEU A 476 12.47 -13.86 -36.39
CA LEU A 476 12.18 -13.34 -37.73
C LEU A 476 10.99 -14.04 -38.36
N ALA A 477 10.90 -15.37 -38.18
CA ALA A 477 9.81 -16.18 -38.73
C ALA A 477 9.60 -17.46 -37.91
N LEU A 478 8.35 -17.90 -37.84
CA LEU A 478 7.92 -19.17 -37.25
C LEU A 478 6.99 -19.87 -38.24
N ASP A 479 7.17 -21.17 -38.48
CA ASP A 479 6.35 -21.94 -39.44
C ASP A 479 6.28 -21.24 -40.83
N ASP A 480 7.42 -20.74 -41.30
CA ASP A 480 7.60 -19.95 -42.53
C ASP A 480 6.80 -18.63 -42.60
N LYS A 481 6.13 -18.23 -41.52
CA LYS A 481 5.39 -16.97 -41.40
C LYS A 481 6.25 -15.92 -40.70
N PRO A 482 6.34 -14.69 -41.24
CA PRO A 482 7.05 -13.59 -40.58
C PRO A 482 6.48 -13.28 -39.20
N ALA A 483 7.35 -13.07 -38.21
CA ALA A 483 6.99 -12.61 -36.88
C ALA A 483 7.39 -11.14 -36.74
N LYS A 484 6.45 -10.20 -36.89
CA LYS A 484 6.76 -8.76 -36.79
C LYS A 484 6.70 -8.26 -35.36
N ASN A 485 5.85 -8.88 -34.55
CA ASN A 485 5.55 -8.50 -33.17
C ASN A 485 5.21 -9.77 -32.36
N TRP A 486 5.02 -9.64 -31.04
CA TRP A 486 4.70 -10.79 -30.19
C TRP A 486 3.29 -11.35 -30.38
N ASN A 487 2.33 -10.57 -30.88
CA ASN A 487 1.00 -11.08 -31.22
C ASN A 487 1.11 -12.07 -32.39
N ASP A 488 1.89 -11.72 -33.43
CA ASP A 488 2.16 -12.63 -34.55
C ASP A 488 2.79 -13.95 -34.04
N VAL A 489 3.76 -13.86 -33.12
CA VAL A 489 4.38 -15.04 -32.50
C VAL A 489 3.32 -15.91 -31.82
N ALA A 490 2.46 -15.33 -30.98
CA ALA A 490 1.43 -16.08 -30.28
C ALA A 490 0.42 -16.71 -31.24
N ASP A 491 -0.03 -15.99 -32.26
CA ASP A 491 -1.01 -16.48 -33.23
C ASP A 491 -0.43 -17.61 -34.09
N ILE A 492 0.83 -17.49 -34.51
CA ILE A 492 1.53 -18.55 -35.24
C ILE A 492 1.68 -19.79 -34.34
N LEU A 493 2.07 -19.63 -33.07
CA LEU A 493 2.18 -20.75 -32.13
C LEU A 493 0.81 -21.40 -31.88
N ARG A 494 -0.26 -20.63 -31.70
CA ARG A 494 -1.63 -21.17 -31.52
C ARG A 494 -2.06 -22.00 -32.74
N ALA A 495 -1.81 -21.49 -33.94
CA ALA A 495 -2.08 -22.18 -35.20
C ALA A 495 -1.15 -23.39 -35.46
N SER A 496 -0.07 -23.51 -34.69
CA SER A 496 0.91 -24.59 -34.80
C SER A 496 0.82 -25.61 -33.68
N ALA A 497 -0.16 -25.49 -32.79
CA ALA A 497 -0.39 -26.43 -31.69
C ALA A 497 -0.44 -27.88 -32.20
N GLY A 498 0.31 -28.77 -31.53
CA GLY A 498 0.47 -30.17 -31.90
C GLY A 498 1.53 -30.46 -32.98
N ARG A 499 2.26 -29.44 -33.46
CA ARG A 499 3.28 -29.59 -34.52
C ARG A 499 4.66 -29.14 -34.06
N THR A 500 5.71 -29.65 -34.71
CA THR A 500 7.08 -29.14 -34.58
C THR A 500 7.41 -28.25 -35.76
N ILE A 501 7.59 -26.96 -35.52
CA ILE A 501 7.77 -25.92 -36.54
C ILE A 501 9.22 -25.45 -36.66
N ALA A 502 9.59 -24.90 -37.82
CA ALA A 502 10.85 -24.19 -37.99
C ALA A 502 10.76 -22.79 -37.38
N VAL A 503 11.84 -22.34 -36.74
CA VAL A 503 12.00 -21.00 -36.19
C VAL A 503 13.27 -20.40 -36.77
N ARG A 504 13.17 -19.20 -37.33
CA ARG A 504 14.31 -18.41 -37.81
C ARG A 504 14.46 -17.17 -36.94
N TYR A 505 15.68 -16.88 -36.52
CA TYR A 505 15.98 -15.77 -35.62
C TYR A 505 17.30 -15.09 -35.99
N ARG A 506 17.50 -13.88 -35.49
CA ARG A 506 18.73 -13.11 -35.62
C ARG A 506 19.38 -12.91 -34.25
N ALA A 507 20.66 -13.18 -34.14
CA ALA A 507 21.46 -12.94 -32.93
C ALA A 507 22.69 -12.10 -33.30
N GLY A 508 22.66 -10.81 -32.97
CA GLY A 508 23.69 -9.88 -33.45
C GLY A 508 23.64 -9.76 -34.98
N PRO A 509 24.76 -9.96 -35.70
CA PRO A 509 24.79 -9.90 -37.16
C PRO A 509 24.28 -11.18 -37.83
N ASP A 510 24.22 -12.29 -37.09
CA ASP A 510 24.01 -13.61 -37.68
C ASP A 510 22.53 -14.01 -37.65
N GLU A 511 22.07 -14.60 -38.75
CA GLU A 511 20.79 -15.31 -38.80
C GLU A 511 21.00 -16.80 -38.61
N ALA A 512 20.14 -17.41 -37.80
CA ALA A 512 20.16 -18.83 -37.50
C ALA A 512 18.74 -19.39 -37.48
N GLY A 513 18.63 -20.71 -37.40
CA GLY A 513 17.36 -21.39 -37.33
C GLY A 513 17.39 -22.65 -36.48
N GLY A 514 16.23 -23.03 -35.98
CA GLY A 514 16.04 -24.23 -35.16
C GLY A 514 14.63 -24.78 -35.32
N ARG A 515 14.32 -25.81 -34.52
CA ARG A 515 12.98 -26.42 -34.49
C ARG A 515 12.37 -26.26 -33.10
N LEU A 516 11.09 -25.88 -33.07
CA LEU A 516 10.32 -25.71 -31.84
C LEU A 516 9.15 -26.68 -31.83
N ALA A 517 9.07 -27.54 -30.83
CA ALA A 517 7.89 -28.35 -30.57
C ALA A 517 6.81 -27.47 -29.94
N VAL A 518 5.64 -27.40 -30.57
CA VAL A 518 4.50 -26.63 -30.05
C VAL A 518 3.46 -27.62 -29.53
N PRO A 519 3.33 -27.80 -28.20
CA PRO A 519 2.38 -28.76 -27.65
C PRO A 519 0.93 -28.38 -27.97
N SER A 520 0.07 -29.38 -28.09
CA SER A 520 -1.38 -29.13 -28.07
C SER A 520 -1.79 -28.61 -26.70
N SER A 521 -2.94 -27.97 -26.61
CA SER A 521 -3.47 -27.45 -25.36
C SER A 521 -4.95 -27.77 -25.23
N LEU A 522 -5.45 -27.77 -23.99
CA LEU A 522 -6.87 -27.88 -23.67
C LEU A 522 -7.75 -26.96 -24.54
N VAL A 523 -7.27 -25.76 -24.85
CA VAL A 523 -7.99 -24.75 -25.66
C VAL A 523 -8.27 -25.22 -27.09
N ASN A 524 -7.46 -26.14 -27.63
CA ASN A 524 -7.68 -26.67 -28.99
C ASN A 524 -8.84 -27.66 -29.04
N GLU A 525 -9.14 -28.34 -27.94
CA GLU A 525 -10.18 -29.37 -27.86
C GLU A 525 -11.47 -28.83 -27.25
N ILE A 526 -11.34 -27.86 -26.35
CA ILE A 526 -12.44 -27.15 -25.71
C ILE A 526 -12.26 -25.68 -26.05
N PRO A 527 -13.24 -25.03 -26.73
CA PRO A 527 -13.14 -23.63 -27.11
C PRO A 527 -13.31 -22.71 -25.90
N LEU A 528 -12.32 -22.73 -24.99
CA LEU A 528 -12.26 -21.89 -23.82
C LEU A 528 -12.00 -20.44 -24.24
N SER A 529 -12.72 -19.51 -23.61
CA SER A 529 -12.45 -18.08 -23.77
C SER A 529 -11.01 -17.78 -23.33
N PRO A 530 -10.28 -16.85 -23.98
CA PRO A 530 -9.01 -16.33 -23.46
C PRO A 530 -9.12 -15.73 -22.05
N ALA A 531 -10.33 -15.35 -21.64
CA ALA A 531 -10.65 -14.86 -20.30
C ALA A 531 -11.04 -15.98 -19.30
N ALA A 532 -10.93 -17.26 -19.70
CA ALA A 532 -11.29 -18.39 -18.86
C ALA A 532 -10.18 -18.76 -17.87
N SER A 533 -10.60 -19.19 -16.69
CA SER A 533 -9.73 -19.75 -15.64
C SER A 533 -10.28 -21.11 -15.23
N VAL A 534 -9.48 -22.16 -15.34
CA VAL A 534 -9.87 -23.52 -14.92
C VAL A 534 -9.84 -23.59 -13.40
N THR A 535 -10.97 -23.93 -12.78
CA THR A 535 -11.15 -23.94 -11.33
C THR A 535 -11.16 -25.34 -10.73
N ALA A 536 -11.52 -26.37 -11.51
CA ALA A 536 -11.45 -27.77 -11.08
C ALA A 536 -11.23 -28.75 -12.25
N VAL A 537 -10.61 -29.89 -11.95
CA VAL A 537 -10.50 -31.07 -12.83
C VAL A 537 -11.06 -32.27 -12.07
N ASP A 538 -12.16 -32.87 -12.54
CA ASP A 538 -12.91 -33.93 -11.84
C ASP A 538 -13.28 -33.58 -10.38
N GLY A 539 -13.49 -32.29 -10.11
CA GLY A 539 -13.78 -31.77 -8.78
C GLY A 539 -12.56 -31.48 -7.90
N GLU A 540 -11.36 -31.84 -8.34
CA GLU A 540 -10.10 -31.52 -7.66
C GLU A 540 -9.63 -30.09 -8.00
N THR A 541 -9.24 -29.34 -6.98
CA THR A 541 -8.78 -27.94 -7.10
C THR A 541 -7.26 -27.78 -6.86
N SER A 542 -6.59 -28.86 -6.47
CA SER A 542 -5.18 -28.84 -6.08
C SER A 542 -4.56 -30.24 -6.12
N ILE A 543 -3.24 -30.29 -6.29
CA ILE A 543 -2.45 -31.53 -6.33
C ILE A 543 -1.11 -31.32 -5.62
N ARG A 544 -0.56 -32.36 -5.01
CA ARG A 544 0.77 -32.31 -4.41
C ARG A 544 1.82 -32.77 -5.41
N ASN A 545 2.84 -31.96 -5.68
CA ASN A 545 3.93 -32.33 -6.59
C ASN A 545 4.96 -33.26 -5.90
N GLU A 546 5.94 -33.74 -6.66
CA GLU A 546 6.98 -34.66 -6.19
C GLU A 546 7.85 -34.08 -5.06
N SER A 547 8.01 -32.75 -5.00
CA SER A 547 8.73 -32.06 -3.91
C SER A 547 7.88 -31.89 -2.64
N GLY A 548 6.62 -32.35 -2.64
CA GLY A 548 5.71 -32.26 -1.50
C GLY A 548 5.00 -30.91 -1.36
N GLU A 549 5.12 -30.03 -2.35
CA GLU A 549 4.44 -28.73 -2.43
C GLU A 549 3.03 -28.90 -3.01
N THR A 550 2.07 -28.12 -2.51
CA THR A 550 0.67 -28.18 -2.98
C THR A 550 0.44 -27.14 -4.07
N LEU A 551 0.33 -27.60 -5.32
CA LEU A 551 -0.06 -26.80 -6.47
C LEU A 551 -1.58 -26.63 -6.50
N ARG A 552 -2.06 -25.43 -6.84
CA ARG A 552 -3.50 -25.09 -6.83
C ARG A 552 -3.93 -24.47 -8.16
N LEU A 553 -5.14 -24.82 -8.61
CA LEU A 553 -5.82 -24.14 -9.70
C LEU A 553 -6.15 -22.69 -9.29
N PRO A 554 -6.20 -21.72 -10.23
CA PRO A 554 -6.12 -21.88 -11.68
C PRO A 554 -4.69 -21.91 -12.27
N GLY A 555 -3.64 -22.03 -11.44
CA GLY A 555 -2.25 -22.08 -11.91
C GLY A 555 -2.00 -23.19 -12.94
N SER A 556 -1.29 -22.88 -14.03
CA SER A 556 -1.03 -23.84 -15.11
C SER A 556 -0.15 -25.01 -14.68
N ALA A 557 0.73 -24.84 -13.68
CA ALA A 557 1.48 -25.94 -13.08
C ALA A 557 0.55 -26.97 -12.42
N ALA A 558 -0.46 -26.52 -11.67
CA ALA A 558 -1.44 -27.40 -11.04
C ALA A 558 -2.31 -28.10 -12.09
N LEU A 559 -2.75 -27.37 -13.11
CA LEU A 559 -3.54 -27.92 -14.20
C LEU A 559 -2.75 -28.98 -14.97
N ARG A 560 -1.50 -28.69 -15.36
CA ARG A 560 -0.62 -29.65 -16.04
C ARG A 560 -0.40 -30.91 -15.21
N ALA A 561 -0.15 -30.77 -13.90
CA ALA A 561 0.04 -31.90 -13.00
C ALA A 561 -1.23 -32.77 -12.87
N LEU A 562 -2.40 -32.14 -12.66
CA LEU A 562 -3.69 -32.85 -12.62
C LEU A 562 -3.97 -33.60 -13.92
N LEU A 563 -3.73 -32.97 -15.07
CA LEU A 563 -3.93 -33.61 -16.37
C LEU A 563 -2.93 -34.77 -16.58
N SER A 564 -1.67 -34.61 -16.18
CA SER A 564 -0.63 -35.64 -16.35
C SER A 564 -0.98 -36.97 -15.70
N GLU A 565 -1.59 -36.98 -14.51
CA GLU A 565 -2.05 -38.21 -13.84
C GLU A 565 -3.25 -38.88 -14.52
N ARG A 566 -3.91 -38.19 -15.44
CA ARG A 566 -5.18 -38.60 -16.05
C ARG A 566 -5.04 -38.88 -17.55
N ILE A 567 -3.81 -38.98 -18.06
CA ILE A 567 -3.53 -39.37 -19.45
C ILE A 567 -4.27 -40.66 -19.80
N GLY A 568 -4.96 -40.65 -20.95
CA GLY A 568 -5.79 -41.76 -21.43
C GLY A 568 -7.22 -41.77 -20.89
N ARG A 569 -7.62 -40.77 -20.09
CA ARG A 569 -8.98 -40.65 -19.54
C ARG A 569 -9.67 -39.39 -20.07
N THR A 570 -11.01 -39.41 -20.05
CA THR A 570 -11.80 -38.17 -20.22
C THR A 570 -12.10 -37.60 -18.85
N VAL A 571 -11.77 -36.33 -18.64
CA VAL A 571 -11.95 -35.60 -17.38
C VAL A 571 -13.00 -34.50 -17.55
N LYS A 572 -13.61 -34.08 -16.46
CA LYS A 572 -14.53 -32.95 -16.41
C LYS A 572 -13.78 -31.69 -15.97
N ILE A 573 -13.64 -30.73 -16.89
CA ILE A 573 -13.03 -29.43 -16.62
C ILE A 573 -14.12 -28.46 -16.20
N ARG A 574 -13.94 -27.83 -15.04
CA ARG A 574 -14.74 -26.69 -14.61
C ARG A 574 -13.95 -25.41 -14.74
N TYR A 575 -14.58 -24.35 -15.24
CA TYR A 575 -13.93 -23.07 -15.47
C TYR A 575 -14.86 -21.88 -15.26
N ALA A 576 -14.29 -20.77 -14.79
CA ALA A 576 -14.94 -19.47 -14.70
C ALA A 576 -14.46 -18.55 -15.83
N VAL A 577 -15.25 -17.53 -16.19
CA VAL A 577 -14.87 -16.52 -17.18
C VAL A 577 -14.94 -15.15 -16.54
N LEU A 578 -13.89 -14.34 -16.69
CA LEU A 578 -13.82 -13.00 -16.10
C LEU A 578 -15.08 -12.19 -16.40
N GLY A 579 -15.71 -11.63 -15.36
CA GLY A 579 -16.89 -10.79 -15.49
C GLY A 579 -18.17 -11.52 -15.94
N GLN A 580 -18.20 -12.86 -15.93
CA GLN A 580 -19.41 -13.65 -16.13
C GLN A 580 -19.74 -14.43 -14.85
N PRO A 581 -21.00 -14.43 -14.38
CA PRO A 581 -21.37 -15.16 -13.18
C PRO A 581 -21.37 -16.68 -13.41
N GLY A 582 -20.87 -17.41 -12.41
CA GLY A 582 -20.97 -18.87 -12.34
C GLY A 582 -19.89 -19.61 -13.14
N GLU A 583 -19.78 -20.90 -12.85
CA GLU A 583 -18.82 -21.80 -13.50
C GLU A 583 -19.49 -22.58 -14.64
N LYS A 584 -18.72 -22.84 -15.69
CA LYS A 584 -19.10 -23.70 -16.83
C LYS A 584 -18.31 -25.01 -16.74
N GLU A 585 -18.83 -26.04 -17.39
CA GLU A 585 -18.19 -27.37 -17.42
C GLU A 585 -18.07 -27.89 -18.86
N ALA A 586 -16.97 -28.60 -19.13
CA ALA A 586 -16.73 -29.25 -20.39
C ALA A 586 -15.93 -30.55 -20.21
N ALA A 587 -16.13 -31.53 -21.08
CA ALA A 587 -15.39 -32.79 -21.07
C ALA A 587 -14.09 -32.66 -21.90
N PHE A 588 -12.98 -33.19 -21.37
CA PHE A 588 -11.65 -33.13 -22.00
C PHE A 588 -11.02 -34.51 -22.08
N ALA A 589 -10.60 -34.95 -23.26
CA ALA A 589 -9.88 -36.21 -23.42
C ALA A 589 -8.38 -35.96 -23.23
N VAL A 590 -7.79 -36.49 -22.15
CA VAL A 590 -6.39 -36.22 -21.84
C VAL A 590 -5.47 -37.15 -22.61
N THR A 591 -4.53 -36.58 -23.36
CA THR A 591 -3.48 -37.27 -24.08
C THR A 591 -2.12 -36.75 -23.63
N LYS A 592 -1.03 -37.45 -23.98
CA LYS A 592 0.32 -36.99 -23.64
C LYS A 592 0.66 -35.62 -24.23
N ASP A 593 0.04 -35.26 -25.36
CA ASP A 593 0.39 -34.08 -26.14
C ASP A 593 -0.45 -32.84 -25.81
N ASN A 594 -1.51 -32.97 -24.99
CA ASN A 594 -2.46 -31.89 -24.66
C ASN A 594 -2.49 -31.49 -23.16
N ILE A 595 -1.57 -32.02 -22.35
CA ILE A 595 -1.48 -31.72 -20.92
C ILE A 595 -0.97 -30.31 -20.61
N ASP A 596 -0.34 -29.62 -21.55
CA ASP A 596 0.23 -28.29 -21.32
C ASP A 596 -0.81 -27.18 -21.59
N PRO A 597 -1.29 -26.47 -20.57
CA PRO A 597 -2.31 -25.44 -20.74
C PRO A 597 -1.71 -24.09 -21.20
N TRP A 598 -0.60 -24.11 -21.94
CA TRP A 598 0.17 -22.91 -22.28
C TRP A 598 -0.68 -21.79 -22.90
N GLN A 599 -1.71 -22.13 -23.67
CA GLN A 599 -2.62 -21.14 -24.27
C GLN A 599 -3.45 -20.36 -23.24
N LEU A 600 -3.80 -20.98 -22.10
CA LEU A 600 -4.47 -20.30 -20.98
C LEU A 600 -3.52 -19.41 -20.18
N SER A 601 -2.22 -19.64 -20.31
CA SER A 601 -1.19 -18.75 -19.76
C SER A 601 -0.89 -17.57 -20.67
N VAL A 602 -1.17 -17.63 -21.98
CA VAL A 602 -0.96 -16.50 -22.90
C VAL A 602 -2.21 -15.63 -22.98
N VAL A 603 -2.22 -14.56 -22.20
CA VAL A 603 -3.36 -13.65 -22.06
C VAL A 603 -3.07 -12.28 -22.63
N VAL A 604 -4.15 -11.55 -22.91
CA VAL A 604 -4.07 -10.16 -23.33
C VAL A 604 -4.52 -9.30 -22.17
N VAL A 605 -3.62 -8.45 -21.68
CA VAL A 605 -3.86 -7.62 -20.50
C VAL A 605 -4.02 -6.15 -20.88
N TYR A 606 -4.79 -5.48 -20.06
CA TYR A 606 -4.78 -4.03 -19.96
C TYR A 606 -4.39 -3.67 -18.53
N PRO A 607 -3.33 -2.87 -18.29
CA PRO A 607 -2.90 -2.57 -16.92
C PRO A 607 -4.06 -1.93 -16.15
N PRO A 608 -4.60 -2.58 -15.10
CA PRO A 608 -5.74 -2.05 -14.37
C PRO A 608 -5.45 -0.67 -13.77
N GLU A 609 -4.18 -0.37 -13.48
CA GLU A 609 -3.73 0.90 -12.91
C GLU A 609 -4.00 2.11 -13.81
N GLN A 610 -4.34 1.89 -15.09
CA GLN A 610 -4.80 2.97 -15.96
C GLN A 610 -6.18 3.50 -15.57
N PHE A 611 -7.00 2.70 -14.90
CA PHE A 611 -8.32 3.07 -14.43
C PHE A 611 -8.28 3.45 -12.95
N GLY A 612 -9.01 4.51 -12.61
CA GLY A 612 -9.14 4.95 -11.22
C GLY A 612 -10.01 4.02 -10.41
N ILE A 613 -9.75 3.95 -9.10
CA ILE A 613 -10.73 3.45 -8.14
C ILE A 613 -11.89 4.45 -8.09
N ARG A 614 -13.12 3.95 -8.06
CA ARG A 614 -14.31 4.79 -7.90
C ARG A 614 -14.32 5.37 -6.49
N MET A 615 -14.01 6.66 -6.40
CA MET A 615 -14.05 7.44 -5.16
C MET A 615 -15.40 8.11 -5.00
N GLU A 616 -15.92 8.13 -3.78
CA GLU A 616 -17.09 8.88 -3.37
C GLU A 616 -16.73 9.77 -2.17
N ARG A 617 -17.32 10.97 -2.12
CA ARG A 617 -17.12 11.88 -0.98
C ARG A 617 -17.94 11.34 0.19
N VAL A 618 -17.26 10.78 1.17
CA VAL A 618 -17.85 10.29 2.41
C VAL A 618 -17.91 11.45 3.39
N HIS A 619 -19.12 11.87 3.74
CA HIS A 619 -19.35 12.96 4.69
C HIS A 619 -20.56 12.66 5.58
N ALA A 620 -20.58 13.27 6.77
CA ALA A 620 -21.63 13.05 7.75
C ALA A 620 -22.94 13.81 7.44
N GLY A 621 -23.07 14.44 6.26
CA GLY A 621 -24.25 15.23 5.90
C GLY A 621 -24.49 16.46 6.80
N GLY A 622 -23.44 16.98 7.45
CA GLY A 622 -23.58 18.04 8.46
C GLY A 622 -24.13 17.55 9.81
N ASN A 623 -24.40 16.26 9.98
CA ASN A 623 -24.85 15.69 11.25
C ASN A 623 -23.65 15.40 12.17
N PRO A 624 -23.48 16.13 13.28
CA PRO A 624 -22.35 15.96 14.17
C PRO A 624 -22.33 14.59 14.86
N ILE A 625 -23.50 14.01 15.18
CA ILE A 625 -23.59 12.70 15.83
C ILE A 625 -23.08 11.60 14.89
N ARG A 626 -23.49 11.64 13.63
CA ARG A 626 -22.98 10.72 12.61
C ARG A 626 -21.49 10.91 12.42
N ALA A 627 -21.01 12.15 12.37
CA ALA A 627 -19.58 12.44 12.25
C ALA A 627 -18.78 11.90 13.44
N THR A 628 -19.29 12.04 14.67
CA THR A 628 -18.67 11.48 15.88
C THR A 628 -18.58 9.97 15.79
N TRP A 629 -19.66 9.29 15.38
CA TRP A 629 -19.66 7.85 15.18
C TRP A 629 -18.63 7.41 14.14
N MET A 630 -18.56 8.09 13.00
CA MET A 630 -17.55 7.83 11.97
C MET A 630 -16.13 8.04 12.50
N GLY A 631 -15.91 9.12 13.26
CA GLY A 631 -14.63 9.41 13.89
C GLY A 631 -14.18 8.31 14.86
N VAL A 632 -15.07 7.88 15.76
CA VAL A 632 -14.80 6.78 16.72
C VAL A 632 -14.54 5.46 15.99
N LYS A 633 -15.35 5.13 14.97
CA LYS A 633 -15.19 3.93 14.14
C LYS A 633 -13.83 3.92 13.45
N THR A 634 -13.41 5.03 12.85
CA THR A 634 -12.10 5.16 12.19
C THR A 634 -10.94 5.09 13.19
N THR A 635 -11.06 5.75 14.35
CA THR A 635 -10.07 5.63 15.43
C THR A 635 -9.86 4.19 15.87
N HIS A 636 -10.96 3.45 16.11
CA HIS A 636 -10.90 2.04 16.47
C HIS A 636 -10.24 1.19 15.38
N TYR A 637 -10.58 1.43 14.11
CA TYR A 637 -9.98 0.72 12.98
C TYR A 637 -8.45 0.94 12.91
N ILE A 638 -8.01 2.19 12.96
CA ILE A 638 -6.58 2.51 12.94
C ILE A 638 -5.88 1.85 14.13
N MET A 639 -6.47 1.90 15.32
CA MET A 639 -5.90 1.28 16.52
C MET A 639 -5.69 -0.23 16.34
N VAL A 640 -6.69 -0.96 15.85
CA VAL A 640 -6.59 -2.41 15.60
C VAL A 640 -5.50 -2.71 14.57
N ASN A 641 -5.43 -1.94 13.48
CA ASN A 641 -4.39 -2.10 12.46
C ASN A 641 -2.98 -1.87 13.01
N VAL A 642 -2.80 -0.89 13.90
CA VAL A 642 -1.49 -0.64 14.52
C VAL A 642 -1.07 -1.85 15.37
N TYR A 643 -1.96 -2.39 16.20
CA TYR A 643 -1.66 -3.61 16.97
C TYR A 643 -1.34 -4.83 16.09
N GLN A 644 -2.10 -5.03 15.01
CA GLN A 644 -1.83 -6.12 14.07
C GLN A 644 -0.48 -5.96 13.38
N THR A 645 -0.13 -4.72 13.03
CA THR A 645 1.17 -4.40 12.43
C THR A 645 2.30 -4.66 13.42
N LEU A 646 2.17 -4.22 14.68
CA LEU A 646 3.14 -4.51 15.74
C LEU A 646 3.30 -6.02 15.97
N ASN A 647 2.21 -6.78 15.92
CA ASN A 647 2.25 -8.24 16.02
C ASN A 647 3.01 -8.90 14.86
N GLN A 648 2.87 -8.37 13.63
CA GLN A 648 3.62 -8.87 12.47
C GLN A 648 5.12 -8.54 12.56
N VAL A 649 5.47 -7.34 13.04
CA VAL A 649 6.85 -6.95 13.33
C VAL A 649 7.45 -7.87 14.41
N ALA A 650 6.72 -8.12 15.50
CA ALA A 650 7.17 -9.00 16.58
C ALA A 650 7.42 -10.45 16.11
N LYS A 651 6.61 -10.94 15.15
CA LYS A 651 6.79 -12.26 14.51
C LYS A 651 7.94 -12.30 13.50
N ARG A 652 8.71 -11.21 13.31
CA ARG A 652 9.77 -11.04 12.30
C ARG A 652 9.30 -11.23 10.86
N ASN A 653 7.99 -11.14 10.61
CA ASN A 653 7.46 -11.11 9.25
C ASN A 653 7.77 -9.78 8.56
N ILE A 654 8.24 -8.79 9.32
CA ILE A 654 8.65 -7.47 8.86
C ILE A 654 9.97 -7.11 9.58
N GLY A 655 11.09 -6.99 8.84
CA GLY A 655 12.44 -6.76 9.38
C GLY A 655 12.65 -5.35 9.93
N ALA A 656 13.57 -5.14 10.88
CA ALA A 656 13.71 -3.87 11.64
C ALA A 656 14.07 -2.63 10.79
N GLU A 657 14.63 -2.80 9.59
CA GLU A 657 14.81 -1.73 8.60
C GLU A 657 13.50 -1.01 8.21
N SER A 658 12.36 -1.56 8.63
CA SER A 658 10.99 -1.19 8.33
C SER A 658 10.40 -0.02 9.06
N VAL A 659 11.04 0.40 10.14
CA VAL A 659 10.51 1.50 10.93
C VAL A 659 11.06 2.78 10.33
N SER A 660 10.20 3.75 10.05
CA SER A 660 10.65 5.09 9.62
C SER A 660 10.91 5.96 10.83
N GLY A 661 11.95 6.77 10.74
CA GLY A 661 12.34 7.68 11.79
C GLY A 661 11.63 9.01 11.75
N PRO A 662 12.05 9.91 12.64
CA PRO A 662 11.49 11.26 12.72
C PRO A 662 11.58 12.02 11.39
N ILE A 663 12.67 11.84 10.64
CA ILE A 663 12.90 12.55 9.38
C ILE A 663 11.91 12.05 8.30
N GLY A 664 11.75 10.73 8.19
CA GLY A 664 10.76 10.15 7.29
C GLY A 664 9.34 10.60 7.59
N ILE A 665 8.95 10.59 8.88
CA ILE A 665 7.60 10.96 9.32
C ILE A 665 7.33 12.43 8.97
N PHE A 666 8.32 13.28 9.17
CA PHE A 666 8.24 14.71 8.89
C PHE A 666 8.03 15.00 7.40
N ASN A 667 8.76 14.31 6.52
CA ASN A 667 8.59 14.50 5.07
C ASN A 667 7.19 14.11 4.59
N VAL A 668 6.64 13.01 5.10
CA VAL A 668 5.27 12.61 4.76
C VAL A 668 4.25 13.61 5.29
N ALA A 669 4.46 14.15 6.49
CA ALA A 669 3.59 15.19 7.03
C ALA A 669 3.53 16.43 6.11
N ILE A 670 4.68 16.84 5.53
CA ILE A 670 4.73 17.93 4.54
C ILE A 670 3.94 17.56 3.29
N ASP A 671 4.10 16.34 2.76
CA ASP A 671 3.36 15.89 1.58
C ASP A 671 1.84 15.90 1.82
N ARG A 672 1.40 15.50 3.02
CA ARG A 672 -0.03 15.57 3.41
C ARG A 672 -0.51 17.00 3.58
N ALA A 673 0.31 17.89 4.13
CA ALA A 673 0.00 19.32 4.23
C ALA A 673 -0.19 19.94 2.84
N LYS A 674 0.69 19.61 1.88
CA LYS A 674 0.59 20.05 0.48
C LYS A 674 -0.67 19.53 -0.22
N ALA A 675 -1.13 18.33 0.13
CA ALA A 675 -2.38 17.76 -0.38
C ALA A 675 -3.64 18.45 0.17
N GLY A 676 -3.53 19.19 1.28
CA GLY A 676 -4.59 20.03 1.84
C GLY A 676 -4.88 19.75 3.31
N LEU A 677 -5.61 20.66 3.95
CA LEU A 677 -5.87 20.60 5.39
C LEU A 677 -6.58 19.32 5.83
N GLY A 678 -7.55 18.82 5.04
CA GLY A 678 -8.26 17.57 5.35
C GLY A 678 -7.34 16.34 5.38
N GLU A 679 -6.33 16.29 4.51
CA GLU A 679 -5.33 15.21 4.50
C GLU A 679 -4.35 15.34 5.67
N LEU A 680 -3.94 16.57 6.00
CA LEU A 680 -3.12 16.82 7.19
C LEU A 680 -3.85 16.43 8.48
N LEU A 681 -5.12 16.83 8.65
CA LEU A 681 -5.92 16.48 9.83
C LEU A 681 -6.13 14.97 9.93
N PHE A 682 -6.42 14.28 8.82
CA PHE A 682 -6.51 12.82 8.80
C PHE A 682 -5.19 12.16 9.19
N PHE A 683 -4.06 12.70 8.72
CA PHE A 683 -2.73 12.20 9.07
C PHE A 683 -2.37 12.45 10.54
N LEU A 684 -2.69 13.62 11.09
CA LEU A 684 -2.51 13.94 12.51
C LEU A 684 -3.40 13.07 13.41
N ALA A 685 -4.64 12.80 12.99
CA ALA A 685 -5.53 11.86 13.68
C ALA A 685 -4.92 10.45 13.71
N PHE A 686 -4.42 9.98 12.56
CA PHE A 686 -3.71 8.72 12.45
C PHE A 686 -2.47 8.68 13.37
N LEU A 687 -1.63 9.71 13.39
CA LEU A 687 -0.48 9.78 14.30
C LEU A 687 -0.88 9.82 15.77
N SER A 688 -1.98 10.49 16.10
CA SER A 688 -2.51 10.54 17.47
C SER A 688 -2.92 9.15 17.96
N VAL A 689 -3.57 8.33 17.12
CA VAL A 689 -3.84 6.91 17.45
C VAL A 689 -2.55 6.11 17.63
N ASN A 690 -1.57 6.29 16.74
CA ASN A 690 -0.28 5.61 16.86
C ASN A 690 0.42 5.95 18.18
N LEU A 691 0.47 7.24 18.54
CA LEU A 691 1.07 7.68 19.79
C LEU A 691 0.34 7.09 21.01
N ALA A 692 -0.99 7.03 20.97
CA ALA A 692 -1.78 6.37 22.01
C ALA A 692 -1.43 4.88 22.16
N VAL A 693 -1.39 4.14 21.04
CA VAL A 693 -1.06 2.70 21.05
C VAL A 693 0.36 2.46 21.54
N LEU A 694 1.34 3.23 21.06
CA LEU A 694 2.74 3.11 21.46
C LEU A 694 2.95 3.48 22.94
N ASN A 695 2.30 4.53 23.43
CA ASN A 695 2.40 4.92 24.84
C ASN A 695 1.70 3.93 25.78
N PHE A 696 0.74 3.14 25.26
CA PHE A 696 0.10 2.08 26.04
C PHE A 696 0.88 0.76 26.04
N LEU A 697 1.96 0.63 25.27
CA LEU A 697 2.80 -0.57 25.32
C LEU A 697 3.43 -0.72 26.71
N PRO A 698 3.65 -1.96 27.19
CA PRO A 698 4.25 -2.24 28.49
C PRO A 698 5.78 -1.98 28.46
N LEU A 699 6.18 -0.76 28.07
CA LEU A 699 7.56 -0.33 27.97
C LEU A 699 7.87 0.67 29.09
N PRO A 700 8.95 0.49 29.87
CA PRO A 700 9.21 1.22 31.12
C PRO A 700 9.29 2.75 31.05
N VAL A 701 9.51 3.32 29.86
CA VAL A 701 9.70 4.77 29.64
C VAL A 701 8.41 5.48 29.26
N VAL A 702 7.42 4.75 28.76
CA VAL A 702 6.12 5.30 28.37
C VAL A 702 5.05 4.95 29.40
N ASP A 703 3.89 5.58 29.31
CA ASP A 703 2.79 5.44 30.27
C ASP A 703 2.42 3.99 30.59
N GLY A 704 2.43 3.11 29.60
CA GLY A 704 2.11 1.70 29.76
C GLY A 704 3.11 0.95 30.66
N GLY A 705 4.38 1.34 30.71
CA GLY A 705 5.34 0.80 31.67
C GLY A 705 5.01 1.20 33.12
N LEU A 706 4.67 2.46 33.34
CA LEU A 706 4.22 2.92 34.66
C LEU A 706 2.90 2.25 35.06
N MET A 707 1.99 2.02 34.10
CA MET A 707 0.77 1.24 34.31
C MET A 707 1.09 -0.19 34.77
N VAL A 708 2.10 -0.85 34.19
CA VAL A 708 2.55 -2.18 34.62
C VAL A 708 3.04 -2.15 36.07
N PHE A 709 3.84 -1.15 36.48
CA PHE A 709 4.28 -1.04 37.86
C PHE A 709 3.11 -0.85 38.84
N LEU A 710 2.12 -0.03 38.47
CA LEU A 710 0.91 0.18 39.27
C LEU A 710 0.04 -1.07 39.36
N LEU A 711 -0.06 -1.85 38.27
CA LEU A 711 -0.75 -3.14 38.28
C LEU A 711 -0.05 -4.12 39.22
N ILE A 712 1.28 -4.22 39.13
CA ILE A 712 2.08 -5.06 40.05
C ILE A 712 1.86 -4.62 41.50
N GLU A 713 1.90 -3.32 41.78
CA GLU A 713 1.63 -2.77 43.11
C GLU A 713 0.23 -3.13 43.61
N LYS A 714 -0.80 -3.03 42.75
CA LYS A 714 -2.18 -3.38 43.09
C LYS A 714 -2.34 -4.84 43.51
N PHE A 715 -1.66 -5.76 42.82
CA PHE A 715 -1.76 -7.19 43.11
C PHE A 715 -0.81 -7.65 44.23
N LYS A 716 0.39 -7.07 44.29
CA LYS A 716 1.41 -7.38 45.31
C LYS A 716 1.10 -6.71 46.66
N GLY A 717 0.28 -5.66 46.67
CA GLY A 717 -0.04 -4.85 47.85
C GLY A 717 1.08 -3.91 48.29
N SER A 718 2.22 -3.89 47.59
CA SER A 718 3.34 -2.99 47.88
C SER A 718 4.02 -2.51 46.59
N PRO A 719 4.56 -1.28 46.55
CA PRO A 719 5.23 -0.74 45.37
C PRO A 719 6.40 -1.61 44.89
N VAL A 720 6.69 -1.52 43.60
CA VAL A 720 7.95 -2.04 43.04
C VAL A 720 9.12 -1.21 43.60
N SER A 721 10.23 -1.86 43.93
CA SER A 721 11.37 -1.13 44.52
C SER A 721 11.86 -0.03 43.59
N VAL A 722 12.26 1.12 44.14
CA VAL A 722 12.77 2.26 43.35
C VAL A 722 13.97 1.85 42.50
N LYS A 723 14.86 1.01 43.04
CA LYS A 723 16.00 0.44 42.30
C LYS A 723 15.54 -0.33 41.06
N THR A 724 14.51 -1.16 41.20
CA THR A 724 13.94 -1.90 40.06
C THR A 724 13.28 -0.97 39.05
N GLN A 725 12.51 0.03 39.50
CA GLN A 725 11.88 1.01 38.61
C GLN A 725 12.94 1.78 37.81
N VAL A 726 13.93 2.37 38.48
CA VAL A 726 15.04 3.10 37.83
C VAL A 726 15.80 2.21 36.85
N ALA A 727 16.18 0.99 37.26
CA ALA A 727 16.90 0.06 36.38
C ALA A 727 16.07 -0.29 35.12
N THR A 728 14.78 -0.54 35.31
CA THR A 728 13.86 -0.91 34.22
C THR A 728 13.61 0.27 33.29
N THR A 729 13.47 1.49 33.82
CA THR A 729 13.37 2.73 33.04
C THR A 729 14.65 3.02 32.27
N LEU A 730 15.84 2.85 32.86
CA LEU A 730 17.11 3.03 32.17
C LEU A 730 17.29 2.02 31.03
N VAL A 731 16.92 0.74 31.24
CA VAL A 731 16.92 -0.28 30.18
C VAL A 731 15.94 0.11 29.07
N GLY A 732 14.72 0.53 29.42
CA GLY A 732 13.74 1.00 28.44
C GLY A 732 14.25 2.22 27.65
N LEU A 733 14.92 3.16 28.32
CA LEU A 733 15.45 4.38 27.70
C LEU A 733 16.59 4.02 26.75
N ALA A 734 17.49 3.14 27.17
CA ALA A 734 18.54 2.62 26.31
C ALA A 734 17.95 1.93 25.07
N LEU A 735 16.93 1.08 25.22
CA LEU A 735 16.27 0.41 24.10
C LEU A 735 15.63 1.40 23.12
N ILE A 736 14.88 2.39 23.62
CA ILE A 736 14.26 3.41 22.78
C ILE A 736 15.33 4.29 22.12
N ALA A 737 16.38 4.70 22.84
CA ALA A 737 17.47 5.49 22.28
C ALA A 737 18.23 4.72 21.20
N ILE A 738 18.53 3.44 21.42
CA ILE A 738 19.16 2.57 20.42
C ILE A 738 18.25 2.45 19.19
N CYS A 739 16.95 2.20 19.39
CA CYS A 739 15.98 2.15 18.30
C CYS A 739 15.92 3.48 17.53
N PHE A 740 15.84 4.60 18.24
CA PHE A 740 15.78 5.94 17.66
C PHE A 740 17.04 6.27 16.87
N ILE A 741 18.23 6.01 17.41
CA ILE A 741 19.51 6.20 16.72
C ILE A 741 19.57 5.30 15.49
N TYR A 742 19.22 4.02 15.63
CA TYR A 742 19.21 3.06 14.53
C TYR A 742 18.29 3.53 13.40
N VAL A 743 17.05 3.87 13.72
CA VAL A 743 16.05 4.28 12.73
C VAL A 743 16.40 5.66 12.13
N THR A 744 16.94 6.59 12.91
CA THR A 744 17.40 7.90 12.40
C THR A 744 18.62 7.73 11.49
N PHE A 745 19.57 6.86 11.86
CA PHE A 745 20.70 6.52 11.00
C PHE A 745 20.21 5.89 9.69
N GLN A 746 19.20 5.01 9.74
CA GLN A 746 18.56 4.47 8.54
C GLN A 746 17.91 5.58 7.70
N ASP A 747 17.19 6.51 8.30
CA ASP A 747 16.59 7.65 7.59
C ASP A 747 17.64 8.55 6.93
N ILE A 748 18.73 8.88 7.63
CA ILE A 748 19.83 9.68 7.07
C ILE A 748 20.53 8.91 5.95
N THR A 749 20.78 7.62 6.13
CA THR A 749 21.39 6.77 5.11
C THR A 749 20.49 6.71 3.86
N LYS A 750 19.16 6.59 4.04
CA LYS A 750 18.18 6.68 2.96
C LYS A 750 18.22 8.08 2.30
N LEU A 751 18.33 9.16 3.07
CA LEU A 751 18.36 10.53 2.53
C LEU A 751 19.63 10.82 1.73
N VAL A 752 20.79 10.41 2.25
CA VAL A 752 22.12 10.67 1.67
C VAL A 752 22.38 9.79 0.45
N ASN A 753 22.03 8.51 0.53
CA ASN A 753 22.24 7.59 -0.60
C ASN A 753 21.15 7.73 -1.67
N GLY A 754 20.19 8.63 -1.44
CA GLY A 754 19.02 8.81 -2.28
C GLY A 754 17.91 7.89 -1.82
#